data_AF-A0A928VBB3-F1
#
_entry.id   AF-A0A928VBB3-F1
#
_cell.length_a   1.000
_cell.length_b   1.000
_cell.length_c   1.000
_cell.angle_alpha   90.00
_cell.angle_beta   90.00
_cell.angle_gamma   90.00
#
_symmetry.space_group_name_H-M   'P 1'
#
loop_
_entity.id
_entity.type
_entity.pdbx_description
1 polymer ?
#
loop_
_entity_poly.entity_id
_entity_poly.type
_entity_poly.pdbx_seq_one_letter_code
_entity_poly.pdbx_strand_id
1 'polypeptide(L)'
;MAKQHLAEPAIFKFAVNTQGCDKNWNFRRLSANFRDREGTLNDIIGHIRQGHAICAGLLNGRWRSKSNFVGSQWVLCEIDNATLLKDDQGNIVRDQAGKGIKIYQRQMTLEEAIAHPFVQKYCSLIYTTPSHTSDWHRFRFVFQLPELIGNIETYEAIVQFLLGHLPHDPACKDGIRVFYGNTNAEFPLINPAACLPREWVHQAIIQAERTRQERAEQEKITTLKRQQFQQLIQNEGWDTDALIQQALNHIPPRTPGSGNYNECRQVLMALANHYGAVEAELIAQSWSPSIKGTTWNIAQKIRSFRRKGITIGTLFHTAAKYGFRFPQRNIEFDPQEPNQEAYRAFVAEQEERSRLEQIQAEHHEYDRLKLCLRWFQQGLEQKGFGKCLKRKAKITASTIEYVPGKLPRPEDYSNPPRIVYKRAQLSQLLWEARIKGWHDILDTTPPGGGKSHSYASLSPLELGVQKIEDEKDNNQAIHRVWLLSRNHRNPTTEPAEHNYEDLPVRNAGFVKETTRKTPLGADFLRWAKHGEAVETQGNCHLTDLIHKAANKGLSTANQTAAINPFCEICRHKDYCKESSGNGFGFRFERSQVFQFATQVRASIDSLPDPSDYSAYSGDVAILDEAFTQLRPIQSITATLSDFDTQWAELEANLPAAHALLQPLRQALRPLVAGEVRQHHGYDDEKLKTLIPKAPTQFNKVLEEAWQTLSVNFSTLTEEPDQIQTKNETAEITRLKNRTQRQSQKLERLRLELAELQEIEEELKQGQIDLFRQYQWSEIERQAKLNRLAKLPQIIEATHTELEADSEQLNQLLQHRKLYRSFNRSQFQNAQDRLNTILDRLPSQWLLPFLAVWSESIAGAIRVGAFGGLTITTYNDRHNAILNHIKTRIYLDATATPEVLSLYRQIPTSQILWITQAQPRLQNLAVTWIQGLGLAGKDRSLNCDGRINALLEVLKEQFPDIAVFDWQSKKQDTNADGHWFSDFTRGTNEFANRSAIVAIGLPLPNAGVFYDLWKTLTKQSEIEHLSFNDFYQHQIDAEVIQVIGRLRANRRLDESLSVFFIGDTEQSKNLNYQLPNSLDYTICQAREITPKAATSTELAWII
;
A
#
# COMPACT_ATOMS: atom_id res chain seq x y z
N MET A 1 -31.44 -36.19 27.13
CA MET A 1 -31.58 -36.47 25.68
C MET A 1 -31.64 -35.13 24.94
N ALA A 2 -30.55 -34.71 24.31
CA ALA A 2 -30.55 -33.55 23.41
C ALA A 2 -30.74 -34.06 21.97
N LYS A 3 -31.66 -33.46 21.21
CA LYS A 3 -31.89 -33.83 19.82
C LYS A 3 -30.65 -33.49 18.99
N GLN A 4 -30.05 -34.49 18.34
CA GLN A 4 -29.17 -34.21 17.20
C GLN A 4 -30.03 -33.54 16.12
N HIS A 5 -29.71 -32.29 15.78
CA HIS A 5 -30.17 -31.73 14.52
C HIS A 5 -29.51 -32.54 13.40
N LEU A 6 -30.30 -33.38 12.74
CA LEU A 6 -29.96 -33.90 11.42
C LEU A 6 -29.80 -32.69 10.51
N ALA A 7 -28.58 -32.42 10.06
CA ALA A 7 -28.33 -31.38 9.08
C ALA A 7 -29.12 -31.68 7.81
N GLU A 8 -29.80 -30.67 7.26
CA GLU A 8 -30.53 -30.85 6.00
C GLU A 8 -29.56 -31.29 4.89
N PRO A 9 -29.95 -32.24 4.03
CA PRO A 9 -29.07 -32.78 3.00
C PRO A 9 -28.68 -31.67 2.02
N ALA A 10 -27.37 -31.52 1.78
CA ALA A 10 -26.85 -30.41 1.00
C ALA A 10 -27.40 -30.45 -0.45
N ILE A 11 -28.03 -29.35 -0.87
CA ILE A 11 -28.65 -29.22 -2.18
C ILE A 11 -27.62 -28.73 -3.20
N PHE A 12 -27.54 -29.42 -4.33
CA PHE A 12 -26.70 -29.09 -5.47
C PHE A 12 -27.57 -28.52 -6.59
N LYS A 13 -27.11 -27.42 -7.20
CA LYS A 13 -27.61 -26.95 -8.49
C LYS A 13 -26.70 -27.47 -9.59
N PHE A 14 -27.23 -28.29 -10.50
CA PHE A 14 -26.45 -28.95 -11.55
C PHE A 14 -27.17 -28.97 -12.90
N ALA A 15 -26.41 -29.07 -14.00
CA ALA A 15 -26.96 -29.20 -15.34
C ALA A 15 -26.77 -30.62 -15.89
N VAL A 16 -27.85 -31.26 -16.35
CA VAL A 16 -27.87 -32.64 -16.85
C VAL A 16 -28.52 -32.72 -18.25
N ASN A 17 -28.01 -33.59 -19.10
CA ASN A 17 -28.58 -33.92 -20.41
C ASN A 17 -28.95 -35.41 -20.42
N THR A 18 -30.23 -35.71 -20.66
CA THR A 18 -30.81 -37.06 -20.62
C THR A 18 -31.07 -37.65 -22.02
N GLN A 19 -30.59 -37.01 -23.08
CA GLN A 19 -30.90 -37.35 -24.48
C GLN A 19 -29.95 -38.38 -25.11
N GLY A 20 -29.22 -39.13 -24.27
CA GLY A 20 -28.17 -40.06 -24.65
C GLY A 20 -27.60 -40.73 -23.40
N CYS A 21 -26.71 -41.71 -23.61
CA CYS A 21 -26.20 -42.57 -22.56
C CYS A 21 -24.70 -42.84 -22.76
N ASP A 22 -23.94 -42.84 -21.65
CA ASP A 22 -22.51 -43.13 -21.56
C ASP A 22 -21.69 -42.30 -22.56
N LYS A 23 -21.08 -42.95 -23.57
CA LYS A 23 -20.29 -42.28 -24.62
C LYS A 23 -21.01 -42.22 -25.98
N ASN A 24 -22.25 -42.70 -26.09
CA ASN A 24 -22.99 -42.72 -27.36
C ASN A 24 -23.82 -41.43 -27.53
N TRP A 25 -23.20 -40.40 -28.11
CA TRP A 25 -23.78 -39.06 -28.21
C TRP A 25 -23.71 -38.43 -29.59
N ASN A 26 -24.85 -37.92 -30.07
CA ASN A 26 -24.86 -36.93 -31.13
C ASN A 26 -24.37 -35.57 -30.56
N PHE A 27 -23.21 -35.09 -31.01
CA PHE A 27 -22.57 -33.86 -30.49
C PHE A 27 -23.47 -32.61 -30.48
N ARG A 28 -24.39 -32.48 -31.45
CA ARG A 28 -25.35 -31.37 -31.52
C ARG A 28 -26.41 -31.49 -30.42
N ARG A 29 -26.96 -32.68 -30.19
CA ARG A 29 -27.92 -32.96 -29.09
C ARG A 29 -27.25 -32.88 -27.71
N LEU A 30 -26.01 -33.34 -27.59
CA LEU A 30 -25.22 -33.23 -26.35
C LEU A 30 -25.05 -31.77 -25.92
N SER A 31 -24.73 -30.87 -26.87
CA SER A 31 -24.49 -29.45 -26.55
C SER A 31 -25.76 -28.61 -26.41
N ALA A 32 -26.92 -29.08 -26.88
CA ALA A 32 -28.16 -28.30 -26.91
C ALA A 32 -29.13 -28.55 -25.73
N ASN A 33 -29.08 -29.76 -25.13
CA ASN A 33 -30.18 -30.25 -24.28
C ASN A 33 -29.81 -30.41 -22.79
N PHE A 34 -28.84 -29.65 -22.30
CA PHE A 34 -28.61 -29.54 -20.85
C PHE A 34 -29.79 -28.82 -20.19
N ARG A 35 -30.31 -29.38 -19.10
CA ARG A 35 -31.34 -28.80 -18.25
C ARG A 35 -30.81 -28.65 -16.84
N ASP A 36 -30.96 -27.46 -16.30
CA ASP A 36 -30.58 -27.15 -14.93
C ASP A 36 -31.60 -27.79 -13.98
N ARG A 37 -31.11 -28.34 -12.88
CA ARG A 37 -31.86 -29.05 -11.84
C ARG A 37 -31.30 -28.67 -10.47
N GLU A 38 -32.15 -28.80 -9.46
CA GLU A 38 -31.74 -28.73 -8.05
C GLU A 38 -32.09 -30.07 -7.42
N GLY A 39 -31.19 -30.62 -6.61
CA GLY A 39 -31.35 -31.94 -6.00
C GLY A 39 -30.23 -32.29 -5.05
N THR A 40 -30.35 -33.43 -4.40
CA THR A 40 -29.35 -33.99 -3.49
C THR A 40 -28.23 -34.69 -4.26
N LEU A 41 -27.17 -35.08 -3.55
CA LEU A 41 -26.12 -35.92 -4.13
C LEU A 41 -26.64 -37.27 -4.66
N ASN A 42 -27.73 -37.80 -4.10
CA ASN A 42 -28.36 -39.03 -4.58
C ASN A 42 -29.03 -38.86 -5.95
N ASP A 43 -29.59 -37.68 -6.25
CA ASP A 43 -30.19 -37.38 -7.55
C ASP A 43 -29.11 -37.29 -8.65
N ILE A 44 -27.95 -36.72 -8.31
CA ILE A 44 -26.74 -36.72 -9.16
C ILE A 44 -26.29 -38.16 -9.43
N ILE A 45 -26.17 -39.01 -8.40
CA ILE A 45 -25.80 -40.43 -8.52
C ILE A 45 -26.81 -41.18 -9.41
N GLY A 46 -28.11 -40.92 -9.24
CA GLY A 46 -29.17 -41.49 -10.07
C GLY A 46 -29.00 -41.18 -11.56
N HIS A 47 -28.67 -39.93 -11.90
CA HIS A 47 -28.37 -39.54 -13.28
C HIS A 47 -27.06 -40.14 -13.81
N ILE A 48 -26.02 -40.24 -12.99
CA ILE A 48 -24.75 -40.90 -13.39
C ILE A 48 -24.99 -42.37 -13.73
N ARG A 49 -25.77 -43.10 -12.91
CA ARG A 49 -26.16 -44.51 -13.13
C ARG A 49 -27.07 -44.71 -14.36
N GLN A 50 -27.76 -43.66 -14.80
CA GLN A 50 -28.54 -43.68 -16.05
C GLN A 50 -27.67 -43.34 -17.28
N GLY A 51 -26.35 -43.17 -17.10
CA GLY A 51 -25.42 -42.80 -18.17
C GLY A 51 -25.61 -41.36 -18.67
N HIS A 52 -26.33 -40.51 -17.94
CA HIS A 52 -26.58 -39.14 -18.37
C HIS A 52 -25.33 -38.26 -18.28
N ALA A 53 -25.18 -37.36 -19.24
CA ALA A 53 -24.09 -36.38 -19.22
C ALA A 53 -24.43 -35.21 -18.30
N ILE A 54 -23.47 -34.79 -17.48
CA ILE A 54 -23.54 -33.63 -16.58
C ILE A 54 -22.54 -32.54 -17.02
N CYS A 55 -22.84 -31.28 -16.71
CA CYS A 55 -22.02 -30.13 -17.06
C CYS A 55 -21.54 -29.38 -15.81
N ALA A 56 -20.29 -28.91 -15.84
CA ALA A 56 -19.66 -28.13 -14.78
C ALA A 56 -20.46 -26.86 -14.41
N GLY A 57 -20.96 -26.14 -15.43
CA GLY A 57 -21.78 -24.94 -15.26
C GLY A 57 -23.26 -25.16 -15.56
N LEU A 58 -24.11 -24.37 -14.89
CA LEU A 58 -25.52 -24.14 -15.19
C LEU A 58 -25.65 -23.34 -16.49
N LEU A 59 -26.64 -23.69 -17.32
CA LEU A 59 -26.78 -23.17 -18.68
C LEU A 59 -28.17 -22.56 -18.97
N ASN A 60 -29.08 -22.59 -18.00
CA ASN A 60 -30.48 -22.16 -18.08
C ASN A 60 -31.19 -22.69 -19.35
N GLY A 61 -30.98 -23.97 -19.65
CA GLY A 61 -31.59 -24.63 -20.81
C GLY A 61 -31.07 -24.17 -22.18
N ARG A 62 -29.98 -23.39 -22.23
CA ARG A 62 -29.38 -22.84 -23.46
C ARG A 62 -28.25 -23.72 -23.98
N TRP A 63 -27.80 -23.42 -25.21
CA TRP A 63 -26.68 -24.09 -25.84
C TRP A 63 -25.38 -23.96 -25.02
N ARG A 64 -24.70 -25.09 -24.76
CA ARG A 64 -23.44 -25.16 -24.01
C ARG A 64 -22.36 -24.28 -24.64
N SER A 65 -22.09 -23.16 -24.00
CA SER A 65 -21.11 -22.14 -24.39
C SER A 65 -20.80 -21.25 -23.19
N LYS A 66 -19.59 -20.69 -23.10
CA LYS A 66 -19.16 -19.88 -21.94
C LYS A 66 -20.07 -18.66 -21.72
N SER A 67 -20.57 -18.07 -22.81
CA SER A 67 -21.54 -16.95 -22.80
C SER A 67 -22.93 -17.30 -22.25
N ASN A 68 -23.23 -18.60 -22.06
CA ASN A 68 -24.47 -19.08 -21.45
C ASN A 68 -24.24 -19.67 -20.05
N PHE A 69 -23.03 -19.55 -19.48
CA PHE A 69 -22.79 -19.92 -18.08
C PHE A 69 -23.57 -18.97 -17.16
N VAL A 70 -24.46 -19.53 -16.35
CA VAL A 70 -25.30 -18.78 -15.39
C VAL A 70 -24.79 -18.90 -13.96
N GLY A 71 -24.07 -19.99 -13.67
CA GLY A 71 -23.37 -20.18 -12.41
C GLY A 71 -22.91 -21.61 -12.22
N SER A 72 -22.28 -21.91 -11.09
CA SER A 72 -21.99 -23.28 -10.68
C SER A 72 -21.87 -23.39 -9.15
N GLN A 73 -22.39 -24.49 -8.59
CA GLN A 73 -22.31 -24.80 -7.16
C GLN A 73 -21.47 -26.07 -6.89
N TRP A 74 -20.72 -26.54 -7.89
CA TRP A 74 -19.90 -27.75 -7.80
C TRP A 74 -18.70 -27.70 -8.75
N VAL A 75 -17.60 -28.35 -8.36
CA VAL A 75 -16.42 -28.52 -9.21
C VAL A 75 -16.25 -29.99 -9.54
N LEU A 76 -16.01 -30.29 -10.83
CA LEU A 76 -15.73 -31.63 -11.30
C LEU A 76 -14.32 -31.72 -11.85
N CYS A 77 -13.60 -32.76 -11.46
CA CYS A 77 -12.26 -33.09 -11.96
C CYS A 77 -12.22 -34.56 -12.38
N GLU A 78 -11.35 -34.91 -13.32
CA GLU A 78 -11.22 -36.30 -13.79
C GLU A 78 -9.76 -36.75 -13.83
N ILE A 79 -9.52 -37.96 -13.31
CA ILE A 79 -8.27 -38.70 -13.40
C ILE A 79 -8.43 -39.70 -14.53
N ASP A 80 -7.55 -39.59 -15.53
CA ASP A 80 -7.64 -40.35 -16.77
C ASP A 80 -6.46 -41.34 -16.92
N ASN A 81 -5.44 -41.22 -16.05
CA ASN A 81 -4.19 -42.00 -15.99
C ASN A 81 -3.56 -42.17 -17.39
N ALA A 82 -3.61 -41.12 -18.22
CA ALA A 82 -3.30 -41.21 -19.63
C ALA A 82 -2.56 -39.98 -20.14
N THR A 83 -1.66 -40.21 -21.09
CA THR A 83 -0.99 -39.15 -21.85
C THR A 83 -1.00 -39.47 -23.34
N LEU A 84 -0.64 -38.51 -24.17
CA LEU A 84 -0.56 -38.71 -25.62
C LEU A 84 0.84 -39.18 -25.99
N LEU A 85 0.92 -40.27 -26.77
CA LEU A 85 2.16 -40.75 -27.34
C LEU A 85 2.77 -39.65 -28.22
N LYS A 86 4.07 -39.41 -28.04
CA LYS A 86 4.86 -38.47 -28.85
C LYS A 86 5.97 -39.20 -29.58
N ASP A 87 6.35 -38.69 -30.74
CA ASP A 87 7.57 -39.09 -31.45
C ASP A 87 8.81 -38.38 -30.86
N ASP A 88 9.99 -38.73 -31.37
CA ASP A 88 11.29 -38.18 -30.95
C ASP A 88 11.43 -36.67 -31.18
N GLN A 89 10.54 -36.07 -32.00
CA GLN A 89 10.46 -34.64 -32.26
C GLN A 89 9.39 -33.94 -31.38
N GLY A 90 8.73 -34.69 -30.49
CA GLY A 90 7.71 -34.20 -29.56
C GLY A 90 6.31 -34.05 -30.15
N ASN A 91 6.08 -34.47 -31.40
CA ASN A 91 4.76 -34.39 -32.04
C ASN A 91 3.85 -35.52 -31.59
N ILE A 92 2.55 -35.24 -31.46
CA ILE A 92 1.56 -36.25 -31.07
C ILE A 92 1.40 -37.30 -32.19
N VAL A 93 1.72 -38.55 -31.87
CA VAL A 93 1.47 -39.70 -32.75
C VAL A 93 -0.03 -39.92 -32.86
N ARG A 94 -0.54 -40.05 -34.09
CA ARG A 94 -1.96 -40.18 -34.41
C ARG A 94 -2.25 -41.52 -35.06
N ASP A 95 -3.42 -42.06 -34.77
CA ASP A 95 -3.97 -43.23 -35.45
C ASP A 95 -4.40 -42.92 -36.90
N GLN A 96 -4.83 -43.94 -37.62
CA GLN A 96 -5.31 -43.83 -39.00
C GLN A 96 -6.55 -42.93 -39.16
N ALA A 97 -7.27 -42.61 -38.07
CA ALA A 97 -8.38 -41.66 -38.04
C ALA A 97 -7.94 -40.23 -37.64
N GLY A 98 -6.65 -39.99 -37.44
CA GLY A 98 -6.07 -38.71 -37.05
C GLY A 98 -6.19 -38.36 -35.56
N LYS A 99 -6.62 -39.30 -34.72
CA LYS A 99 -6.78 -39.11 -33.27
C LYS A 99 -5.48 -39.48 -32.55
N GLY A 100 -5.08 -38.67 -31.56
CA GLY A 100 -3.85 -38.90 -30.80
C GLY A 100 -3.94 -40.21 -30.00
N ILE A 101 -2.89 -41.04 -30.10
CA ILE A 101 -2.81 -42.33 -29.39
C ILE A 101 -2.59 -42.05 -27.90
N LYS A 102 -3.47 -42.59 -27.03
CA LYS A 102 -3.31 -42.51 -25.58
C LYS A 102 -2.48 -43.69 -25.06
N ILE A 103 -1.44 -43.40 -24.30
CA ILE A 103 -0.66 -44.39 -23.51
C ILE A 103 -0.92 -44.16 -22.02
N TYR A 104 -0.69 -45.19 -21.21
CA TYR A 104 -0.84 -45.11 -19.76
C TYR A 104 0.22 -44.18 -19.15
N GLN A 105 -0.20 -43.24 -18.30
CA GLN A 105 0.68 -42.46 -17.44
C GLN A 105 0.01 -42.37 -16.07
N ARG A 106 0.61 -43.00 -15.05
CA ARG A 106 0.08 -42.97 -13.68
C ARG A 106 0.02 -41.53 -13.16
N GLN A 107 -1.17 -41.15 -12.71
CA GLN A 107 -1.52 -39.93 -12.00
C GLN A 107 -1.97 -40.28 -10.57
N MET A 108 -2.97 -41.16 -10.43
CA MET A 108 -3.55 -41.57 -9.14
C MET A 108 -4.44 -42.82 -9.31
N THR A 109 -4.38 -43.80 -8.38
CA THR A 109 -5.33 -44.94 -8.32
C THR A 109 -6.58 -44.60 -7.49
N LEU A 110 -7.58 -45.49 -7.46
CA LEU A 110 -8.79 -45.26 -6.65
C LEU A 110 -8.50 -45.30 -5.14
N GLU A 111 -7.63 -46.22 -4.73
CA GLU A 111 -7.22 -46.45 -3.35
C GLU A 111 -6.43 -45.24 -2.82
N GLU A 112 -5.50 -44.73 -3.64
CA GLU A 112 -4.77 -43.48 -3.38
C GLU A 112 -5.72 -42.28 -3.25
N ALA A 113 -6.73 -42.18 -4.13
CA ALA A 113 -7.72 -41.11 -4.08
C ALA A 113 -8.57 -41.14 -2.80
N ILE A 114 -9.03 -42.33 -2.37
CA ILE A 114 -9.80 -42.51 -1.12
C ILE A 114 -8.93 -42.24 0.13
N ALA A 115 -7.64 -42.57 0.07
CA ALA A 115 -6.69 -42.29 1.16
C ALA A 115 -6.24 -40.82 1.24
N HIS A 116 -6.45 -40.02 0.19
CA HIS A 116 -5.90 -38.67 0.10
C HIS A 116 -6.55 -37.69 1.11
N PRO A 117 -5.80 -37.04 2.03
CA PRO A 117 -6.38 -36.24 3.11
C PRO A 117 -7.29 -35.09 2.66
N PHE A 118 -6.95 -34.45 1.54
CA PHE A 118 -7.80 -33.39 0.96
C PHE A 118 -9.11 -33.96 0.40
N VAL A 119 -9.08 -35.16 -0.20
CA VAL A 119 -10.27 -35.80 -0.77
C VAL A 119 -11.20 -36.26 0.34
N GLN A 120 -10.68 -36.90 1.39
CA GLN A 120 -11.48 -37.31 2.57
C GLN A 120 -12.22 -36.13 3.21
N LYS A 121 -11.57 -34.96 3.27
CA LYS A 121 -12.11 -33.76 3.93
C LYS A 121 -13.07 -32.94 3.06
N TYR A 122 -12.84 -32.86 1.75
CA TYR A 122 -13.52 -31.89 0.88
C TYR A 122 -14.23 -32.48 -0.35
N CYS A 123 -13.97 -33.74 -0.74
CA CYS A 123 -14.63 -34.34 -1.90
C CYS A 123 -16.01 -34.92 -1.53
N SER A 124 -17.03 -34.56 -2.30
CA SER A 124 -18.41 -34.99 -2.08
C SER A 124 -18.72 -36.33 -2.76
N LEU A 125 -18.14 -36.63 -3.93
CA LEU A 125 -18.36 -37.89 -4.65
C LEU A 125 -17.15 -38.32 -5.47
N ILE A 126 -16.84 -39.62 -5.48
CA ILE A 126 -15.99 -40.25 -6.52
C ILE A 126 -16.84 -41.22 -7.33
N TYR A 127 -16.71 -41.21 -8.66
CA TYR A 127 -17.34 -42.22 -9.53
C TYR A 127 -16.47 -42.64 -10.73
N THR A 128 -16.60 -43.89 -11.17
CA THR A 128 -15.81 -44.43 -12.30
C THR A 128 -16.38 -44.07 -13.67
N THR A 129 -15.50 -43.83 -14.65
CA THR A 129 -15.91 -43.45 -16.03
C THR A 129 -16.25 -44.68 -16.88
N PRO A 130 -16.98 -44.54 -18.02
CA PRO A 130 -17.30 -45.66 -18.94
C PRO A 130 -16.08 -46.27 -19.66
N SER A 131 -14.86 -45.92 -19.29
CA SER A 131 -13.62 -46.53 -19.81
C SER A 131 -12.58 -46.69 -18.70
N HIS A 132 -13.08 -46.88 -17.47
CA HIS A 132 -12.35 -47.42 -16.34
C HIS A 132 -12.12 -48.93 -16.55
N THR A 133 -10.94 -49.42 -16.19
CA THR A 133 -10.67 -50.85 -15.96
C THR A 133 -9.79 -50.99 -14.72
N SER A 134 -9.67 -52.20 -14.16
CA SER A 134 -8.74 -52.50 -13.04
C SER A 134 -7.32 -52.00 -13.32
N ASP A 135 -6.85 -52.21 -14.55
CA ASP A 135 -5.47 -51.91 -14.94
C ASP A 135 -5.31 -50.44 -15.35
N TRP A 136 -6.42 -49.77 -15.66
CA TRP A 136 -6.46 -48.37 -16.09
C TRP A 136 -7.56 -47.61 -15.34
N HIS A 137 -7.29 -47.30 -14.07
CA HIS A 137 -8.21 -46.51 -13.25
C HIS A 137 -8.54 -45.18 -13.94
N ARG A 138 -9.82 -44.97 -14.27
CA ARG A 138 -10.33 -43.67 -14.75
C ARG A 138 -11.58 -43.27 -13.97
N PHE A 139 -11.52 -42.16 -13.25
CA PHE A 139 -12.56 -41.78 -12.29
C PHE A 139 -12.65 -40.26 -12.16
N ARG A 140 -13.72 -39.80 -11.50
CA ARG A 140 -14.07 -38.39 -11.38
C ARG A 140 -14.36 -38.02 -9.95
N PHE A 141 -13.92 -36.83 -9.56
CA PHE A 141 -14.27 -36.19 -8.31
C PHE A 141 -15.40 -35.18 -8.53
N VAL A 142 -16.26 -35.03 -7.54
CA VAL A 142 -17.23 -33.92 -7.42
C VAL A 142 -17.00 -33.25 -6.06
N PHE A 143 -16.80 -31.95 -6.08
CA PHE A 143 -16.63 -31.11 -4.89
C PHE A 143 -17.77 -30.10 -4.82
N GLN A 144 -18.46 -29.99 -3.69
CA GLN A 144 -19.45 -28.94 -3.48
C GLN A 144 -18.78 -27.58 -3.25
N LEU A 145 -19.37 -26.51 -3.78
CA LEU A 145 -18.97 -25.14 -3.49
C LEU A 145 -19.85 -24.55 -2.37
N PRO A 146 -19.28 -23.71 -1.48
CA PRO A 146 -20.00 -23.16 -0.33
C PRO A 146 -21.05 -22.11 -0.71
N GLU A 147 -21.02 -21.63 -1.95
CA GLU A 147 -21.98 -20.69 -2.53
C GLU A 147 -22.05 -20.86 -4.06
N LEU A 148 -23.05 -20.26 -4.69
CA LEU A 148 -23.26 -20.31 -6.14
C LEU A 148 -22.34 -19.30 -6.84
N ILE A 149 -21.37 -19.80 -7.61
CA ILE A 149 -20.41 -18.97 -8.34
C ILE A 149 -21.00 -18.55 -9.68
N GLY A 150 -21.53 -17.32 -9.75
CA GLY A 150 -22.15 -16.77 -10.96
C GLY A 150 -21.17 -16.34 -12.06
N ASN A 151 -19.89 -16.10 -11.73
CA ASN A 151 -18.88 -15.66 -12.69
C ASN A 151 -17.99 -16.83 -13.16
N ILE A 152 -17.88 -17.01 -14.49
CA ILE A 152 -17.10 -18.11 -15.06
C ILE A 152 -15.58 -17.94 -14.85
N GLU A 153 -15.03 -16.73 -14.83
CA GLU A 153 -13.60 -16.54 -14.57
C GLU A 153 -13.24 -16.92 -13.12
N THR A 154 -14.07 -16.55 -12.14
CA THR A 154 -13.96 -17.00 -10.75
C THR A 154 -14.07 -18.51 -10.64
N TYR A 155 -15.01 -19.14 -11.37
CA TYR A 155 -15.12 -20.60 -11.40
C TYR A 155 -13.83 -21.26 -11.94
N GLU A 156 -13.29 -20.77 -13.05
CA GLU A 156 -12.06 -21.32 -13.65
C GLU A 156 -10.82 -21.07 -12.78
N ALA A 157 -10.82 -20.06 -11.91
CA ALA A 157 -9.79 -19.86 -10.88
C ALA A 157 -9.94 -20.86 -9.71
N ILE A 158 -11.15 -21.12 -9.21
CA ILE A 158 -11.38 -22.16 -8.19
C ILE A 158 -10.96 -23.54 -8.72
N VAL A 159 -11.27 -23.84 -9.99
CA VAL A 159 -10.76 -25.05 -10.65
C VAL A 159 -9.24 -25.08 -10.60
N GLN A 160 -8.53 -24.00 -10.96
CA GLN A 160 -7.06 -23.97 -10.93
C GLN A 160 -6.48 -24.22 -9.52
N PHE A 161 -7.08 -23.69 -8.45
CA PHE A 161 -6.67 -24.01 -7.08
C PHE A 161 -6.86 -25.50 -6.76
N LEU A 162 -8.00 -26.08 -7.14
CA LEU A 162 -8.26 -27.51 -6.96
C LEU A 162 -7.26 -28.38 -7.73
N LEU A 163 -6.87 -27.98 -8.95
CA LEU A 163 -5.82 -28.64 -9.74
C LEU A 163 -4.42 -28.48 -9.11
N GLY A 164 -4.21 -27.52 -8.19
CA GLY A 164 -2.98 -27.43 -7.38
C GLY A 164 -2.88 -28.49 -6.28
N HIS A 165 -4.01 -29.06 -5.85
CA HIS A 165 -4.09 -30.08 -4.79
C HIS A 165 -4.28 -31.52 -5.29
N LEU A 166 -4.43 -31.72 -6.60
CA LEU A 166 -4.64 -33.04 -7.23
C LEU A 166 -3.86 -33.15 -8.55
N PRO A 167 -3.32 -34.33 -8.90
CA PRO A 167 -2.67 -34.54 -10.21
C PRO A 167 -3.70 -34.39 -11.33
N HIS A 168 -3.35 -33.69 -12.42
CA HIS A 168 -4.35 -33.25 -13.40
C HIS A 168 -3.92 -33.29 -14.87
N ASP A 169 -4.93 -33.42 -15.74
CA ASP A 169 -4.85 -33.07 -17.16
C ASP A 169 -4.90 -31.53 -17.31
N PRO A 170 -3.92 -30.88 -17.98
CA PRO A 170 -3.92 -29.44 -18.23
C PRO A 170 -5.20 -28.89 -18.91
N ALA A 171 -6.02 -29.73 -19.53
CA ALA A 171 -7.29 -29.34 -20.14
C ALA A 171 -8.46 -29.18 -19.15
N CYS A 172 -8.33 -29.51 -17.86
CA CYS A 172 -9.44 -29.52 -16.90
C CYS A 172 -10.03 -28.13 -16.52
N LYS A 173 -9.52 -27.03 -17.07
CA LYS A 173 -9.82 -25.64 -16.67
C LYS A 173 -11.13 -25.03 -17.22
N ASP A 174 -11.95 -25.78 -17.96
CA ASP A 174 -13.09 -25.23 -18.73
C ASP A 174 -14.41 -25.26 -17.93
N GLY A 175 -14.97 -24.08 -17.62
CA GLY A 175 -16.20 -23.91 -16.85
C GLY A 175 -17.48 -24.50 -17.48
N ILE A 176 -17.40 -24.97 -18.73
CA ILE A 176 -18.47 -25.68 -19.43
C ILE A 176 -18.09 -27.12 -19.84
N ARG A 177 -17.10 -27.74 -19.16
CA ARG A 177 -16.70 -29.13 -19.42
C ARG A 177 -17.85 -30.10 -19.13
N VAL A 178 -17.95 -31.13 -19.97
CA VAL A 178 -18.98 -32.19 -19.91
C VAL A 178 -18.35 -33.45 -19.34
N PHE A 179 -19.05 -34.07 -18.39
CA PHE A 179 -18.66 -35.33 -17.77
C PHE A 179 -19.80 -36.34 -18.00
N TYR A 180 -19.45 -37.57 -18.39
CA TYR A 180 -20.34 -38.43 -19.18
C TYR A 180 -21.31 -39.37 -18.45
N GLY A 181 -21.35 -39.41 -17.11
CA GLY A 181 -22.03 -40.51 -16.42
C GLY A 181 -21.37 -41.87 -16.70
N ASN A 182 -21.96 -42.97 -16.20
CA ASN A 182 -21.61 -44.35 -16.51
C ASN A 182 -22.70 -45.31 -15.98
N THR A 183 -23.34 -46.09 -16.85
CA THR A 183 -24.35 -47.10 -16.46
C THR A 183 -23.80 -48.15 -15.51
N ASN A 184 -22.52 -48.51 -15.66
CA ASN A 184 -21.78 -49.39 -14.75
C ASN A 184 -20.86 -48.59 -13.81
N ALA A 185 -21.33 -47.44 -13.30
CA ALA A 185 -20.57 -46.63 -12.35
C ALA A 185 -20.44 -47.32 -10.99
N GLU A 186 -19.19 -47.46 -10.54
CA GLU A 186 -18.85 -47.62 -9.13
C GLU A 186 -18.78 -46.23 -8.49
N PHE A 187 -19.08 -46.18 -7.19
CA PHE A 187 -19.10 -44.93 -6.40
C PHE A 187 -18.25 -45.08 -5.13
N PRO A 188 -16.90 -45.05 -5.24
CA PRO A 188 -16.01 -45.44 -4.14
C PRO A 188 -15.98 -44.46 -2.95
N LEU A 189 -16.52 -43.25 -3.11
CA LEU A 189 -16.69 -42.26 -2.04
C LEU A 189 -18.02 -41.52 -2.24
N ILE A 190 -18.84 -41.45 -1.19
CA ILE A 190 -20.07 -40.63 -1.14
C ILE A 190 -20.04 -39.88 0.20
N ASN A 191 -19.86 -38.57 0.17
CA ASN A 191 -19.79 -37.71 1.35
C ASN A 191 -20.66 -36.44 1.15
N PRO A 192 -21.96 -36.49 1.45
CA PRO A 192 -22.89 -35.37 1.19
C PRO A 192 -22.67 -34.15 2.10
N ALA A 193 -21.78 -34.22 3.09
CA ALA A 193 -21.43 -33.11 3.97
C ALA A 193 -20.12 -32.39 3.58
N ALA A 194 -19.36 -32.94 2.62
CA ALA A 194 -18.08 -32.36 2.19
C ALA A 194 -18.28 -31.19 1.22
N CYS A 195 -17.69 -30.05 1.56
CA CYS A 195 -17.79 -28.78 0.82
C CYS A 195 -16.46 -28.02 0.88
N LEU A 196 -16.06 -27.38 -0.22
CA LEU A 196 -14.80 -26.63 -0.32
C LEU A 196 -14.79 -25.40 0.62
N PRO A 197 -13.60 -24.95 1.09
CA PRO A 197 -13.49 -23.78 1.96
C PRO A 197 -14.02 -22.50 1.31
N ARG A 198 -14.79 -21.69 2.05
CA ARG A 198 -15.27 -20.37 1.57
C ARG A 198 -14.13 -19.43 1.16
N GLU A 199 -12.99 -19.53 1.85
CA GLU A 199 -11.80 -18.73 1.58
C GLU A 199 -11.26 -18.92 0.15
N TRP A 200 -11.41 -20.11 -0.45
CA TRP A 200 -11.01 -20.34 -1.84
C TRP A 200 -11.83 -19.51 -2.84
N VAL A 201 -13.08 -19.20 -2.51
CA VAL A 201 -13.93 -18.34 -3.34
C VAL A 201 -13.41 -16.91 -3.31
N HIS A 202 -13.08 -16.37 -2.13
CA HIS A 202 -12.49 -15.03 -2.00
C HIS A 202 -11.18 -14.91 -2.79
N GLN A 203 -10.27 -15.87 -2.64
CA GLN A 203 -8.99 -15.89 -3.36
C GLN A 203 -9.18 -15.99 -4.88
N ALA A 204 -10.19 -16.76 -5.34
CA ALA A 204 -10.49 -16.91 -6.75
C ALA A 204 -11.14 -15.66 -7.37
N ILE A 205 -11.91 -14.89 -6.59
CA ILE A 205 -12.42 -13.58 -7.01
C ILE A 205 -11.24 -12.63 -7.28
N ILE A 206 -10.30 -12.54 -6.34
CA ILE A 206 -9.10 -11.69 -6.46
C ILE A 206 -8.27 -12.08 -7.69
N GLN A 207 -8.01 -13.38 -7.91
CA GLN A 207 -7.26 -13.84 -9.09
C GLN A 207 -8.00 -13.59 -10.41
N ALA A 208 -9.32 -13.81 -10.45
CA ALA A 208 -10.13 -13.56 -11.65
C ALA A 208 -10.15 -12.06 -12.00
N GLU A 209 -10.21 -11.18 -11.01
CA GLU A 209 -10.18 -9.73 -11.18
C GLU A 209 -8.82 -9.24 -11.70
N ARG A 210 -7.72 -9.72 -11.13
CA ARG A 210 -6.36 -9.48 -11.65
C ARG A 210 -6.21 -9.95 -13.11
N THR A 211 -6.65 -11.16 -13.42
CA THR A 211 -6.61 -11.72 -14.78
C THR A 211 -7.43 -10.88 -15.77
N ARG A 212 -8.55 -10.30 -15.32
CA ARG A 212 -9.39 -9.40 -16.13
C ARG A 212 -8.68 -8.08 -16.43
N GLN A 213 -7.97 -7.51 -15.46
CA GLN A 213 -7.17 -6.29 -15.64
C GLN A 213 -6.04 -6.52 -16.66
N GLU A 214 -5.27 -7.61 -16.51
CA GLU A 214 -4.18 -7.98 -17.41
C GLU A 214 -4.66 -8.21 -18.86
N ARG A 215 -5.82 -8.86 -19.06
CA ARG A 215 -6.43 -9.01 -20.39
C ARG A 215 -6.87 -7.69 -21.00
N ALA A 216 -7.51 -6.81 -20.22
CA ALA A 216 -7.94 -5.50 -20.70
C ALA A 216 -6.76 -4.61 -21.10
N GLU A 217 -5.59 -4.79 -20.49
CA GLU A 217 -4.35 -4.15 -20.89
C GLU A 217 -3.79 -4.71 -22.21
N GLN A 218 -3.76 -6.04 -22.38
CA GLN A 218 -3.36 -6.66 -23.64
C GLN A 218 -4.29 -6.30 -24.82
N GLU A 219 -5.59 -6.13 -24.58
CA GLU A 219 -6.54 -5.66 -25.59
C GLU A 219 -6.29 -4.20 -25.99
N LYS A 220 -5.93 -3.32 -25.04
CA LYS A 220 -5.49 -1.94 -25.35
C LYS A 220 -4.22 -1.94 -26.20
N ILE A 221 -3.20 -2.71 -25.81
CA ILE A 221 -1.93 -2.84 -26.57
C ILE A 221 -2.21 -3.37 -27.98
N THR A 222 -3.08 -4.37 -28.11
CA THR A 222 -3.46 -4.94 -29.42
C THR A 222 -4.23 -3.93 -30.28
N THR A 223 -5.07 -3.09 -29.66
CA THR A 223 -5.83 -2.03 -30.35
C THR A 223 -4.93 -0.90 -30.81
N LEU A 224 -3.98 -0.46 -29.97
CA LEU A 224 -2.95 0.52 -30.33
C LEU A 224 -2.07 0.03 -31.48
N LYS A 225 -1.61 -1.24 -31.44
CA LYS A 225 -0.84 -1.85 -32.54
C LYS A 225 -1.65 -1.93 -33.85
N ARG A 226 -2.97 -2.16 -33.79
CA ARG A 226 -3.86 -2.10 -34.97
C ARG A 226 -3.95 -0.69 -35.54
N GLN A 227 -4.12 0.32 -34.69
CA GLN A 227 -4.18 1.73 -35.10
C GLN A 227 -2.86 2.18 -35.75
N GLN A 228 -1.72 1.86 -35.13
CA GLN A 228 -0.39 2.13 -35.68
C GLN A 228 -0.17 1.42 -37.03
N PHE A 229 -0.60 0.17 -37.17
CA PHE A 229 -0.48 -0.57 -38.43
C PHE A 229 -1.38 -0.01 -39.55
N GLN A 230 -2.60 0.44 -39.22
CA GLN A 230 -3.47 1.12 -40.19
C GLN A 230 -2.90 2.47 -40.63
N GLN A 231 -2.33 3.24 -39.69
CA GLN A 231 -1.64 4.50 -40.01
C GLN A 231 -0.40 4.25 -40.90
N LEU A 232 0.36 3.19 -40.64
CA LEU A 232 1.54 2.85 -41.44
C LEU A 232 1.17 2.49 -42.89
N ILE A 233 0.10 1.69 -43.10
CA ILE A 233 -0.41 1.38 -44.45
C ILE A 233 -0.86 2.65 -45.18
N GLN A 234 -1.55 3.57 -44.50
CA GLN A 234 -1.99 4.84 -45.09
C GLN A 234 -0.81 5.77 -45.44
N ASN A 235 0.20 5.85 -44.58
CA ASN A 235 1.34 6.76 -44.75
C ASN A 235 2.33 6.28 -45.82
N GLU A 236 2.55 4.97 -45.94
CA GLU A 236 3.49 4.39 -46.92
C GLU A 236 2.83 4.12 -48.30
N GLY A 237 1.54 4.42 -48.46
CA GLY A 237 0.81 4.31 -49.73
C GLY A 237 0.65 2.87 -50.24
N TRP A 238 0.77 1.87 -49.36
CA TRP A 238 0.82 0.46 -49.77
C TRP A 238 -0.53 -0.06 -50.27
N ASP A 239 -0.56 -0.56 -51.51
CA ASP A 239 -1.68 -1.36 -52.03
C ASP A 239 -1.81 -2.63 -51.18
N THR A 240 -2.88 -2.67 -50.39
CA THR A 240 -3.15 -3.76 -49.45
C THR A 240 -3.49 -5.07 -50.17
N ASP A 241 -4.14 -5.00 -51.33
CA ASP A 241 -4.55 -6.19 -52.08
C ASP A 241 -3.34 -6.80 -52.80
N ALA A 242 -2.47 -5.97 -53.38
CA ALA A 242 -1.20 -6.41 -53.95
C ALA A 242 -0.31 -7.11 -52.90
N LEU A 243 -0.19 -6.53 -51.70
CA LEU A 243 0.53 -7.15 -50.59
C LEU A 243 -0.07 -8.49 -50.15
N ILE A 244 -1.40 -8.60 -50.11
CA ILE A 244 -2.07 -9.86 -49.75
C ILE A 244 -1.78 -10.94 -50.79
N GLN A 245 -1.80 -10.63 -52.09
CA GLN A 245 -1.46 -11.59 -53.15
C GLN A 245 0.02 -12.03 -53.07
N GLN A 246 0.94 -11.08 -52.87
CA GLN A 246 2.36 -11.41 -52.64
C GLN A 246 2.53 -12.32 -51.43
N ALA A 247 1.89 -12.01 -50.30
CA ALA A 247 1.96 -12.82 -49.09
C ALA A 247 1.34 -14.21 -49.25
N LEU A 248 0.26 -14.36 -50.03
CA LEU A 248 -0.32 -15.67 -50.37
C LEU A 248 0.65 -16.53 -51.19
N ASN A 249 1.39 -15.95 -52.14
CA ASN A 249 2.35 -16.68 -52.97
C ASN A 249 3.50 -17.32 -52.16
N HIS A 250 3.84 -16.76 -50.99
CA HIS A 250 4.81 -17.36 -50.07
C HIS A 250 4.25 -18.54 -49.27
N ILE A 251 2.94 -18.59 -49.01
CA ILE A 251 2.34 -19.65 -48.19
C ILE A 251 2.05 -20.86 -49.09
N PRO A 252 2.64 -22.04 -48.84
CA PRO A 252 2.41 -23.21 -49.69
C PRO A 252 0.94 -23.64 -49.63
N PRO A 253 0.33 -23.99 -50.79
CA PRO A 253 -1.07 -24.41 -50.83
C PRO A 253 -1.28 -25.74 -50.09
N ARG A 254 -2.53 -26.02 -49.73
CA ARG A 254 -2.86 -27.25 -49.01
C ARG A 254 -2.87 -28.43 -49.97
N THR A 255 -1.95 -29.37 -49.81
CA THR A 255 -1.92 -30.67 -50.53
C THR A 255 -2.00 -31.85 -49.57
N PRO A 256 -2.49 -33.05 -49.97
CA PRO A 256 -2.51 -34.22 -49.06
C PRO A 256 -1.12 -34.52 -48.51
N GLY A 257 -1.00 -34.69 -47.18
CA GLY A 257 0.29 -34.92 -46.49
C GLY A 257 1.05 -33.66 -46.01
N SER A 258 0.77 -32.47 -46.55
CA SER A 258 1.53 -31.22 -46.30
C SER A 258 1.64 -30.68 -44.87
N GLY A 259 0.94 -31.22 -43.87
CA GLY A 259 0.93 -30.74 -42.48
C GLY A 259 0.24 -29.36 -42.24
N ASN A 260 0.27 -28.45 -43.21
CA ASN A 260 -0.11 -27.03 -43.08
C ASN A 260 -1.62 -26.71 -42.98
N TYR A 261 -2.48 -27.69 -42.65
CA TYR A 261 -3.94 -27.55 -42.65
C TYR A 261 -4.45 -26.40 -41.75
N ASN A 262 -3.88 -26.25 -40.55
CA ASN A 262 -4.31 -25.23 -39.60
C ASN A 262 -3.91 -23.82 -40.05
N GLU A 263 -2.70 -23.67 -40.58
CA GLU A 263 -2.18 -22.40 -41.09
C GLU A 263 -2.98 -21.96 -42.32
N CYS A 264 -3.18 -22.85 -43.29
CA CYS A 264 -4.03 -22.58 -44.43
C CYS A 264 -5.46 -22.20 -44.00
N ARG A 265 -6.01 -22.86 -42.97
CA ARG A 265 -7.36 -22.55 -42.46
C ARG A 265 -7.42 -21.16 -41.83
N GLN A 266 -6.38 -20.73 -41.13
CA GLN A 266 -6.30 -19.38 -40.56
C GLN A 266 -6.19 -18.32 -41.67
N VAL A 267 -5.45 -18.60 -42.75
CA VAL A 267 -5.38 -17.73 -43.94
C VAL A 267 -6.76 -17.58 -44.60
N LEU A 268 -7.50 -18.68 -44.79
CA LEU A 268 -8.88 -18.61 -45.31
C LEU A 268 -9.81 -17.78 -44.42
N MET A 269 -9.66 -17.87 -43.09
CA MET A 269 -10.43 -17.06 -42.13
C MET A 269 -10.04 -15.58 -42.18
N ALA A 270 -8.75 -15.27 -42.41
CA ALA A 270 -8.26 -13.91 -42.59
C ALA A 270 -8.81 -13.27 -43.88
N LEU A 271 -8.74 -13.99 -45.01
CA LEU A 271 -9.31 -13.56 -46.29
C LEU A 271 -10.83 -13.33 -46.19
N ALA A 272 -11.57 -14.29 -45.63
CA ALA A 272 -13.03 -14.19 -45.49
C ALA A 272 -13.51 -13.09 -44.53
N ASN A 273 -12.63 -12.61 -43.64
CA ASN A 273 -12.90 -11.45 -42.79
C ASN A 273 -12.57 -10.12 -43.48
N HIS A 274 -11.60 -10.12 -44.41
CA HIS A 274 -11.18 -8.91 -45.15
C HIS A 274 -12.07 -8.64 -46.36
N TYR A 275 -12.17 -9.58 -47.30
CA TYR A 275 -12.93 -9.47 -48.56
C TYR A 275 -14.39 -9.97 -48.45
N GLY A 276 -14.77 -10.54 -47.30
CA GLY A 276 -16.05 -11.24 -47.18
C GLY A 276 -16.07 -12.58 -47.94
N ALA A 277 -17.23 -13.24 -47.99
CA ALA A 277 -17.31 -14.66 -48.34
C ALA A 277 -17.13 -14.97 -49.83
N VAL A 278 -17.57 -14.08 -50.74
CA VAL A 278 -17.59 -14.35 -52.18
C VAL A 278 -16.20 -14.14 -52.79
N GLU A 279 -15.61 -12.97 -52.57
CA GLU A 279 -14.26 -12.63 -53.06
C GLU A 279 -13.19 -13.50 -52.41
N ALA A 280 -13.29 -13.78 -51.11
CA ALA A 280 -12.36 -14.71 -50.46
C ALA A 280 -12.47 -16.15 -51.01
N GLU A 281 -13.64 -16.60 -51.48
CA GLU A 281 -13.79 -17.92 -52.12
C GLU A 281 -13.04 -17.96 -53.46
N LEU A 282 -13.13 -16.89 -54.26
CA LEU A 282 -12.40 -16.77 -55.53
C LEU A 282 -10.88 -16.74 -55.32
N ILE A 283 -10.39 -15.84 -54.44
CA ILE A 283 -8.95 -15.72 -54.14
C ILE A 283 -8.43 -17.04 -53.56
N ALA A 284 -9.13 -17.63 -52.59
CA ALA A 284 -8.70 -18.88 -51.96
C ALA A 284 -8.70 -20.09 -52.92
N GLN A 285 -9.62 -20.16 -53.89
CA GLN A 285 -9.61 -21.24 -54.88
C GLN A 285 -8.44 -21.10 -55.86
N SER A 286 -8.00 -19.87 -56.17
CA SER A 286 -6.81 -19.64 -57.01
C SER A 286 -5.51 -20.02 -56.30
N TRP A 287 -5.41 -19.74 -54.99
CA TRP A 287 -4.24 -20.05 -54.18
C TRP A 287 -4.19 -21.51 -53.72
N SER A 288 -5.24 -22.01 -53.07
CA SER A 288 -5.28 -23.32 -52.40
C SER A 288 -6.55 -24.09 -52.77
N PRO A 289 -6.65 -24.61 -54.01
CA PRO A 289 -7.89 -25.15 -54.58
C PRO A 289 -8.50 -26.30 -53.79
N SER A 290 -9.82 -26.44 -53.94
CA SER A 290 -10.60 -27.49 -53.27
C SER A 290 -10.22 -28.90 -53.72
N ILE A 291 -9.87 -29.78 -52.78
CA ILE A 291 -9.41 -31.14 -53.07
C ILE A 291 -10.59 -32.11 -53.00
N LYS A 292 -11.00 -32.64 -54.16
CA LYS A 292 -12.10 -33.60 -54.32
C LYS A 292 -11.88 -34.84 -53.44
N GLY A 293 -12.91 -35.23 -52.68
CA GLY A 293 -12.85 -36.37 -51.75
C GLY A 293 -12.27 -36.07 -50.37
N THR A 294 -11.89 -34.83 -50.05
CA THR A 294 -11.35 -34.46 -48.73
C THR A 294 -12.22 -33.42 -48.01
N THR A 295 -11.89 -33.11 -46.74
CA THR A 295 -12.53 -32.00 -46.00
C THR A 295 -12.01 -30.61 -46.41
N TRP A 296 -11.11 -30.51 -47.39
CA TRP A 296 -10.59 -29.24 -47.92
C TRP A 296 -11.43 -28.74 -49.10
N ASN A 297 -12.65 -28.30 -48.81
CA ASN A 297 -13.55 -27.63 -49.74
C ASN A 297 -13.67 -26.15 -49.36
N ILE A 298 -13.11 -25.25 -50.17
CA ILE A 298 -12.99 -23.83 -49.86
C ILE A 298 -14.36 -23.18 -49.66
N ALA A 299 -15.29 -23.43 -50.57
CA ALA A 299 -16.65 -22.91 -50.52
C ALA A 299 -17.39 -23.28 -49.22
N GLN A 300 -17.29 -24.54 -48.80
CA GLN A 300 -17.88 -25.04 -47.56
C GLN A 300 -17.16 -24.49 -46.32
N LYS A 301 -15.82 -24.33 -46.37
CA LYS A 301 -15.04 -23.74 -45.27
C LYS A 301 -15.42 -22.28 -45.04
N ILE A 302 -15.43 -21.46 -46.08
CA ILE A 302 -15.72 -20.03 -45.97
C ILE A 302 -17.15 -19.81 -45.47
N ARG A 303 -18.14 -20.55 -45.99
CA ARG A 303 -19.53 -20.55 -45.46
C ARG A 303 -19.65 -21.02 -44.01
N SER A 304 -18.68 -21.78 -43.49
CA SER A 304 -18.67 -22.25 -42.10
C SER A 304 -18.07 -21.24 -41.11
N PHE A 305 -17.37 -20.22 -41.58
CA PHE A 305 -16.71 -19.25 -40.72
C PHE A 305 -17.70 -18.21 -40.19
N ARG A 306 -17.65 -17.93 -38.89
CA ARG A 306 -18.39 -16.84 -38.25
C ARG A 306 -17.48 -15.61 -38.18
N ARG A 307 -17.99 -14.43 -38.56
CA ARG A 307 -17.22 -13.16 -38.55
C ARG A 307 -16.85 -12.75 -37.11
N LYS A 308 -15.67 -13.18 -36.62
CA LYS A 308 -14.86 -12.56 -35.55
C LYS A 308 -13.57 -13.37 -35.30
N GLY A 309 -12.48 -12.68 -34.96
CA GLY A 309 -11.30 -13.26 -34.28
C GLY A 309 -9.98 -13.25 -35.06
N ILE A 310 -9.98 -13.50 -36.38
CA ILE A 310 -8.76 -13.56 -37.19
C ILE A 310 -8.74 -12.41 -38.20
N THR A 311 -7.66 -11.64 -38.24
CA THR A 311 -7.49 -10.46 -39.11
C THR A 311 -6.49 -10.74 -40.23
N ILE A 312 -6.41 -9.85 -41.23
CA ILE A 312 -5.46 -9.99 -42.34
C ILE A 312 -3.99 -10.03 -41.88
N GLY A 313 -3.65 -9.45 -40.73
CA GLY A 313 -2.34 -9.60 -40.10
C GLY A 313 -1.94 -11.05 -39.80
N THR A 314 -2.89 -11.97 -39.62
CA THR A 314 -2.59 -13.41 -39.47
C THR A 314 -2.11 -14.03 -40.78
N LEU A 315 -2.58 -13.55 -41.93
CA LEU A 315 -2.07 -13.97 -43.24
C LEU A 315 -0.62 -13.52 -43.38
N PHE A 316 -0.31 -12.24 -43.13
CA PHE A 316 1.07 -11.73 -43.19
C PHE A 316 2.01 -12.40 -42.20
N HIS A 317 1.56 -12.68 -40.96
CA HIS A 317 2.36 -13.43 -39.99
C HIS A 317 2.62 -14.88 -40.44
N THR A 318 1.66 -15.53 -41.09
CA THR A 318 1.83 -16.88 -41.64
C THR A 318 2.81 -16.85 -42.81
N ALA A 319 2.63 -15.90 -43.75
CA ALA A 319 3.54 -15.70 -44.88
C ALA A 319 4.98 -15.42 -44.41
N ALA A 320 5.17 -14.66 -43.33
CA ALA A 320 6.50 -14.33 -42.82
C ALA A 320 7.29 -15.57 -42.33
N LYS A 321 6.62 -16.61 -41.84
CA LYS A 321 7.27 -17.90 -41.54
C LYS A 321 7.79 -18.61 -42.80
N TYR A 322 7.14 -18.37 -43.93
CA TYR A 322 7.54 -18.83 -45.26
C TYR A 322 8.36 -17.78 -46.03
N GLY A 323 9.03 -16.88 -45.30
CA GLY A 323 9.99 -15.93 -45.87
C GLY A 323 9.39 -14.66 -46.50
N PHE A 324 8.07 -14.47 -46.48
CA PHE A 324 7.50 -13.18 -46.90
C PHE A 324 8.05 -12.07 -46.01
N ARG A 325 8.55 -11.01 -46.66
CA ARG A 325 8.83 -9.74 -46.00
C ARG A 325 7.93 -8.71 -46.67
N PHE A 326 7.42 -7.77 -45.89
CA PHE A 326 6.88 -6.55 -46.48
C PHE A 326 7.96 -5.92 -47.36
N PRO A 327 7.59 -5.29 -48.49
CA PRO A 327 8.54 -4.67 -49.40
C PRO A 327 9.57 -3.84 -48.63
N GLN A 328 10.85 -4.08 -48.92
CA GLN A 328 11.89 -3.22 -48.38
C GLN A 328 11.66 -1.82 -48.92
N ARG A 329 11.84 -0.81 -48.07
CA ARG A 329 11.83 0.59 -48.50
C ARG A 329 12.87 0.74 -49.60
N ASN A 330 12.46 1.25 -50.77
CA ASN A 330 13.40 1.60 -51.84
C ASN A 330 14.30 2.74 -51.35
N ILE A 331 15.42 2.36 -50.76
CA ILE A 331 16.62 3.17 -50.64
C ILE A 331 17.57 2.60 -51.70
N GLU A 332 17.26 2.88 -52.97
CA GLU A 332 18.12 2.49 -54.08
C GLU A 332 19.34 3.41 -54.09
N PHE A 333 20.51 2.79 -54.01
CA PHE A 333 21.82 3.44 -53.96
C PHE A 333 22.53 3.07 -55.27
N ASP A 334 22.43 3.93 -56.29
CA ASP A 334 23.05 3.68 -57.60
C ASP A 334 24.46 4.32 -57.66
N PRO A 335 25.53 3.52 -57.85
CA PRO A 335 26.90 4.00 -57.82
C PRO A 335 27.42 4.44 -59.20
N GLN A 336 27.81 5.72 -59.30
CA GLN A 336 29.15 6.07 -59.79
C GLN A 336 29.48 7.52 -59.41
N GLU A 337 30.63 7.72 -58.76
CA GLU A 337 31.04 9.01 -58.18
C GLU A 337 31.20 10.10 -59.23
N PRO A 338 30.68 11.32 -58.97
CA PRO A 338 31.39 12.49 -59.50
C PRO A 338 31.42 13.68 -58.55
N ASN A 339 32.63 14.25 -58.47
CA ASN A 339 32.94 15.63 -58.15
C ASN A 339 32.62 16.10 -56.70
N GLN A 340 33.67 16.55 -56.00
CA GLN A 340 33.60 17.14 -54.67
C GLN A 340 32.66 18.35 -54.58
N GLU A 341 32.33 19.02 -55.68
CA GLU A 341 31.33 20.10 -55.70
C GLU A 341 29.89 19.59 -55.73
N ALA A 342 29.60 18.48 -56.42
CA ALA A 342 28.30 17.83 -56.33
C ALA A 342 28.14 17.09 -54.99
N TYR A 343 29.21 16.49 -54.45
CA TYR A 343 29.20 15.98 -53.07
C TYR A 343 29.12 17.11 -52.03
N ARG A 344 29.66 18.31 -52.27
CA ARG A 344 29.44 19.47 -51.38
C ARG A 344 28.08 20.12 -51.57
N ALA A 345 27.49 20.06 -52.75
CA ALA A 345 26.12 20.50 -52.98
C ALA A 345 25.10 19.49 -52.43
N PHE A 346 25.37 18.19 -52.52
CA PHE A 346 24.57 17.11 -51.94
C PHE A 346 24.84 16.94 -50.45
N VAL A 347 26.05 17.16 -49.93
CA VAL A 347 26.26 17.32 -48.48
C VAL A 347 25.67 18.64 -48.04
N ALA A 348 25.68 19.73 -48.80
CA ALA A 348 24.93 20.93 -48.43
C ALA A 348 23.42 20.75 -48.57
N GLU A 349 22.88 19.91 -49.46
CA GLU A 349 21.44 19.67 -49.67
C GLU A 349 20.92 18.50 -48.83
N GLN A 350 21.75 17.56 -48.41
CA GLN A 350 21.48 16.59 -47.33
C GLN A 350 21.74 17.24 -45.98
N GLU A 351 22.74 18.12 -45.81
CA GLU A 351 22.78 19.03 -44.67
C GLU A 351 21.60 19.98 -44.72
N GLU A 352 21.08 20.44 -45.86
CA GLU A 352 19.88 21.29 -45.89
C GLU A 352 18.59 20.46 -45.74
N ARG A 353 18.53 19.19 -46.17
CA ARG A 353 17.33 18.33 -46.05
C ARG A 353 17.29 17.57 -44.74
N SER A 354 18.42 17.05 -44.25
CA SER A 354 18.60 16.69 -42.85
C SER A 354 18.62 17.91 -41.95
N ARG A 355 19.01 19.13 -42.39
CA ARG A 355 18.60 20.36 -41.67
C ARG A 355 17.12 20.61 -41.82
N LEU A 356 16.38 20.26 -42.86
CA LEU A 356 14.93 20.52 -42.89
C LEU A 356 14.18 19.52 -42.00
N GLU A 357 14.66 18.30 -41.88
CA GLU A 357 14.17 17.30 -40.92
C GLU A 357 14.66 17.59 -39.50
N GLN A 358 15.92 18.02 -39.31
CA GLN A 358 16.41 18.61 -38.06
C GLN A 358 15.82 20.00 -37.79
N ILE A 359 15.30 20.77 -38.74
CA ILE A 359 14.56 22.04 -38.54
C ILE A 359 13.07 21.72 -38.42
N GLN A 360 12.64 20.46 -38.51
CA GLN A 360 11.34 20.00 -38.02
C GLN A 360 11.46 19.35 -36.62
N ALA A 361 12.54 18.64 -36.31
CA ALA A 361 12.87 18.17 -34.96
C ALA A 361 13.39 19.30 -34.03
N GLU A 362 14.08 20.28 -34.61
CA GLU A 362 14.65 21.50 -34.03
C GLU A 362 14.04 22.76 -34.69
N HIS A 363 12.78 22.70 -35.15
CA HIS A 363 11.94 23.92 -35.13
C HIS A 363 11.64 24.40 -33.70
N HIS A 364 12.26 23.76 -32.70
CA HIS A 364 12.43 24.28 -31.36
C HIS A 364 13.80 24.97 -31.10
N GLU A 365 14.73 24.99 -32.08
CA GLU A 365 15.94 25.84 -32.09
C GLU A 365 16.00 26.82 -33.28
N TYR A 366 15.09 26.79 -34.28
CA TYR A 366 14.84 28.00 -35.10
C TYR A 366 14.16 29.14 -34.28
N ASP A 367 13.81 28.86 -33.02
CA ASP A 367 13.62 29.89 -31.99
C ASP A 367 14.92 30.70 -31.70
N ARG A 368 16.12 30.26 -32.11
CA ARG A 368 17.40 30.98 -31.88
C ARG A 368 17.74 32.06 -32.89
N LEU A 369 17.16 32.08 -34.09
CA LEU A 369 17.16 33.28 -34.96
C LEU A 369 15.93 34.16 -34.69
N LYS A 370 14.86 33.57 -34.13
CA LYS A 370 13.78 34.31 -33.45
C LYS A 370 14.27 35.05 -32.20
N LEU A 371 15.39 34.65 -31.61
CA LEU A 371 16.09 35.41 -30.56
C LEU A 371 16.62 36.76 -31.07
N CYS A 372 16.84 36.95 -32.38
CA CYS A 372 17.19 38.25 -32.97
C CYS A 372 15.96 39.05 -33.44
N LEU A 373 14.89 38.41 -33.92
CA LEU A 373 13.69 39.12 -34.43
C LEU A 373 12.53 39.28 -33.43
N ARG A 374 12.36 38.39 -32.44
CA ARG A 374 11.44 38.61 -31.29
C ARG A 374 12.10 39.24 -30.06
N TRP A 375 13.33 39.71 -30.22
CA TRP A 375 13.77 40.91 -29.49
C TRP A 375 12.87 42.13 -29.79
N PHE A 376 12.07 42.10 -30.88
CA PHE A 376 11.16 43.19 -31.27
C PHE A 376 9.66 43.01 -30.94
N GLN A 377 9.22 41.84 -30.46
CA GLN A 377 7.80 41.56 -30.07
C GLN A 377 7.76 40.44 -29.00
N GLN A 378 7.94 40.70 -27.70
CA GLN A 378 6.96 41.32 -26.79
C GLN A 378 5.51 40.85 -27.03
N GLY A 379 5.04 39.89 -26.21
CA GLY A 379 3.60 39.52 -26.05
C GLY A 379 3.24 38.02 -26.09
N LEU A 380 3.05 37.40 -24.91
CA LEU A 380 2.18 36.21 -24.62
C LEU A 380 2.57 34.80 -25.19
N GLU A 381 2.17 33.64 -24.61
CA GLU A 381 2.28 33.19 -23.18
C GLU A 381 2.27 31.63 -22.98
N GLN A 382 1.85 31.14 -21.79
CA GLN A 382 1.97 29.82 -21.11
C GLN A 382 1.48 28.50 -21.79
N LYS A 383 2.15 27.37 -21.44
CA LYS A 383 1.52 26.04 -21.14
C LYS A 383 2.52 25.00 -20.59
N GLY A 384 2.13 24.29 -19.52
CA GLY A 384 2.99 23.39 -18.73
C GLY A 384 3.68 24.13 -17.58
N PHE A 385 3.90 23.46 -16.42
CA PHE A 385 4.50 24.09 -15.23
C PHE A 385 5.73 24.90 -15.64
N GLY A 386 5.73 26.19 -15.29
CA GLY A 386 6.32 27.25 -16.12
C GLY A 386 7.76 27.02 -16.59
N LYS A 387 8.13 27.65 -17.73
CA LYS A 387 9.48 27.60 -18.31
C LYS A 387 10.54 27.75 -17.22
N CYS A 388 11.52 26.84 -17.21
CA CYS A 388 12.71 26.98 -16.39
C CYS A 388 13.42 28.28 -16.75
N LEU A 389 13.37 29.27 -15.85
CA LEU A 389 14.23 30.44 -15.94
C LEU A 389 15.67 29.96 -15.82
N LYS A 390 16.60 30.54 -16.61
CA LYS A 390 18.02 30.31 -16.36
C LYS A 390 18.28 30.68 -14.90
N ARG A 391 18.60 29.68 -14.10
CA ARG A 391 18.82 29.78 -12.65
C ARG A 391 19.68 31.01 -12.38
N LYS A 392 19.15 32.00 -11.64
CA LYS A 392 19.97 33.09 -11.09
C LYS A 392 21.15 32.40 -10.41
N ALA A 393 22.39 32.77 -10.78
CA ALA A 393 23.58 32.17 -10.17
C ALA A 393 23.36 32.16 -8.66
N LYS A 394 23.43 30.98 -8.04
CA LYS A 394 23.02 30.76 -6.64
C LYS A 394 23.68 31.88 -5.83
N ILE A 395 22.88 32.77 -5.24
CA ILE A 395 23.42 33.88 -4.44
C ILE A 395 24.15 33.20 -3.32
N THR A 396 25.46 33.13 -3.44
CA THR A 396 26.33 32.42 -2.51
C THR A 396 26.40 33.33 -1.32
N ALA A 397 25.47 33.11 -0.37
CA ALA A 397 25.43 33.82 0.89
C ALA A 397 26.86 33.87 1.43
N SER A 398 27.34 35.09 1.69
CA SER A 398 28.71 35.32 2.12
C SER A 398 29.04 34.35 3.26
N THR A 399 30.09 33.56 3.09
CA THR A 399 30.44 32.53 4.07
C THR A 399 31.40 33.14 5.08
N ILE A 400 31.05 33.07 6.37
CA ILE A 400 31.82 33.69 7.45
C ILE A 400 32.18 32.60 8.47
N GLU A 401 33.44 32.58 8.93
CA GLU A 401 33.84 31.69 10.03
C GLU A 401 33.27 32.19 11.37
N TYR A 402 32.76 31.27 12.18
CA TYR A 402 32.23 31.60 13.50
C TYR A 402 33.35 31.99 14.47
N VAL A 403 33.32 33.25 14.90
CA VAL A 403 34.13 33.78 16.00
C VAL A 403 33.22 34.00 17.21
N PRO A 404 33.44 33.30 18.34
CA PRO A 404 32.64 33.47 19.55
C PRO A 404 32.50 34.92 20.02
N GLY A 405 31.30 35.29 20.42
CA GLY A 405 30.91 36.65 20.83
C GLY A 405 30.59 37.60 19.67
N LYS A 406 30.93 37.24 18.42
CA LYS A 406 30.77 38.06 17.20
C LYS A 406 29.68 37.57 16.24
N LEU A 407 28.79 36.69 16.68
CA LEU A 407 27.58 36.36 15.93
C LEU A 407 26.74 37.64 15.72
N PRO A 408 26.17 37.89 14.54
CA PRO A 408 25.28 39.04 14.35
C PRO A 408 23.92 38.85 15.03
N ARG A 409 23.12 39.91 15.10
CA ARG A 409 21.68 39.86 15.38
C ARG A 409 20.88 39.68 14.07
N PRO A 410 19.62 39.19 14.12
CA PRO A 410 18.75 39.13 12.94
C PRO A 410 18.56 40.50 12.26
N GLU A 411 18.42 41.55 13.08
CA GLU A 411 18.23 42.94 12.62
C GLU A 411 19.42 43.50 11.82
N ASP A 412 20.63 42.94 11.99
CA ASP A 412 21.84 43.44 11.34
C ASP A 412 21.90 43.06 9.84
N TYR A 413 21.03 42.15 9.35
CA TYR A 413 21.11 41.57 8.00
C TYR A 413 19.75 41.52 7.28
N SER A 414 19.72 42.04 6.05
CA SER A 414 18.63 41.77 5.10
C SER A 414 18.71 40.36 4.49
N ASN A 415 19.92 39.80 4.38
CA ASN A 415 20.16 38.41 3.95
C ASN A 415 21.32 37.79 4.76
N PRO A 416 21.05 36.87 5.71
CA PRO A 416 22.06 36.35 6.63
C PRO A 416 23.18 35.55 5.93
N PRO A 417 24.45 35.70 6.37
CA PRO A 417 25.58 34.93 5.87
C PRO A 417 25.47 33.46 6.28
N ARG A 418 26.12 32.56 5.52
CA ARG A 418 26.29 31.17 5.96
C ARG A 418 27.46 31.07 6.94
N ILE A 419 27.18 30.67 8.17
CA ILE A 419 28.16 30.64 9.25
C ILE A 419 28.81 29.25 9.35
N VAL A 420 30.14 29.20 9.27
CA VAL A 420 30.93 27.97 9.36
C VAL A 420 31.52 27.83 10.76
N TYR A 421 31.17 26.76 11.48
CA TYR A 421 31.60 26.54 12.87
C TYR A 421 32.46 25.28 13.02
N LYS A 422 33.38 25.26 13.99
CA LYS A 422 34.12 24.04 14.40
C LYS A 422 33.26 23.26 15.39
N ARG A 423 33.25 21.91 15.32
CA ARG A 423 32.36 21.05 16.14
C ARG A 423 32.36 21.38 17.64
N ALA A 424 33.52 21.71 18.22
CA ALA A 424 33.65 22.09 19.64
C ALA A 424 33.01 23.44 20.03
N GLN A 425 32.63 24.27 19.05
CA GLN A 425 32.01 25.58 19.26
C GLN A 425 30.47 25.53 19.24
N LEU A 426 29.85 24.36 19.00
CA LEU A 426 28.41 24.24 18.74
C LEU A 426 27.54 24.75 19.89
N SER A 427 27.81 24.34 21.14
CA SER A 427 27.04 24.80 22.32
C SER A 427 27.12 26.32 22.48
N GLN A 428 28.31 26.89 22.35
CA GLN A 428 28.52 28.34 22.43
C GLN A 428 27.80 29.10 21.31
N LEU A 429 27.80 28.59 20.08
CA LEU A 429 27.09 29.15 18.93
C LEU A 429 25.57 29.20 19.17
N LEU A 430 24.98 28.09 19.66
CA LEU A 430 23.54 28.00 19.91
C LEU A 430 23.11 28.91 21.07
N TRP A 431 23.92 28.98 22.13
CA TRP A 431 23.69 29.88 23.26
C TRP A 431 23.75 31.35 22.84
N GLU A 432 24.75 31.73 22.05
CA GLU A 432 24.90 33.09 21.52
C GLU A 432 23.76 33.45 20.55
N ALA A 433 23.34 32.50 19.70
CA ALA A 433 22.19 32.66 18.81
C ALA A 433 20.90 32.95 19.59
N ARG A 434 20.59 32.13 20.60
CA ARG A 434 19.40 32.28 21.47
C ARG A 434 19.37 33.61 22.21
N ILE A 435 20.53 34.14 22.63
CA ILE A 435 20.64 35.45 23.31
C ILE A 435 20.54 36.63 22.33
N LYS A 436 21.05 36.48 21.10
CA LYS A 436 20.99 37.54 20.07
C LYS A 436 19.68 37.59 19.29
N GLY A 437 18.66 36.82 19.72
CA GLY A 437 17.32 36.84 19.13
C GLY A 437 17.12 35.91 17.93
N TRP A 438 18.06 35.01 17.65
CA TRP A 438 17.86 33.98 16.63
C TRP A 438 16.99 32.86 17.19
N HIS A 439 15.78 32.76 16.64
CA HIS A 439 14.81 31.73 17.02
C HIS A 439 14.83 30.53 16.07
N ASP A 440 15.05 30.74 14.77
CA ASP A 440 15.13 29.69 13.75
C ASP A 440 16.58 29.50 13.30
N ILE A 441 17.12 28.30 13.49
CA ILE A 441 18.51 27.94 13.20
C ILE A 441 18.51 26.77 12.22
N LEU A 442 19.08 26.95 11.03
CA LEU A 442 19.17 25.92 10.00
C LEU A 442 20.61 25.37 9.93
N ASP A 443 20.82 24.14 10.40
CA ASP A 443 22.11 23.45 10.28
C ASP A 443 22.14 22.54 9.04
N THR A 444 22.92 22.99 8.04
CA THR A 444 23.17 22.30 6.77
C THR A 444 24.42 21.43 6.77
N THR A 445 24.90 21.01 7.93
CA THR A 445 26.03 20.08 8.06
C THR A 445 25.76 18.78 7.28
N PRO A 446 26.65 18.36 6.36
CA PRO A 446 26.47 17.17 5.54
C PRO A 446 26.16 15.88 6.32
N PRO A 447 25.52 14.87 5.72
CA PRO A 447 25.30 13.60 6.39
C PRO A 447 26.65 12.94 6.73
N GLY A 448 26.72 12.25 7.87
CA GLY A 448 27.97 11.71 8.42
C GLY A 448 28.78 12.70 9.29
N GLY A 449 28.61 14.02 9.09
CA GLY A 449 29.27 15.09 9.87
C GLY A 449 29.03 15.06 11.39
N GLY A 450 28.06 14.26 11.85
CA GLY A 450 27.82 13.99 13.27
C GLY A 450 26.81 14.92 13.92
N LYS A 451 26.03 15.69 13.15
CA LYS A 451 25.04 16.65 13.70
C LYS A 451 24.04 16.01 14.68
N SER A 452 23.25 15.02 14.27
CA SER A 452 22.18 14.44 15.11
C SER A 452 22.72 13.88 16.43
N HIS A 453 23.90 13.24 16.40
CA HIS A 453 24.63 12.83 17.61
C HIS A 453 25.08 14.03 18.44
N SER A 454 25.69 15.05 17.84
CA SER A 454 26.26 16.18 18.59
C SER A 454 25.15 17.01 19.26
N TYR A 455 24.01 17.20 18.58
CA TYR A 455 22.84 17.85 19.16
C TYR A 455 22.17 17.02 20.26
N ALA A 456 22.06 15.70 20.08
CA ALA A 456 21.52 14.80 21.12
C ALA A 456 22.48 14.58 22.32
N SER A 457 23.76 14.96 22.18
CA SER A 457 24.72 14.99 23.29
C SER A 457 24.66 16.28 24.12
N LEU A 458 23.97 17.34 23.67
CA LEU A 458 23.88 18.59 24.43
C LEU A 458 22.93 18.46 25.60
N SER A 459 23.34 18.98 26.76
CA SER A 459 22.47 19.09 27.93
C SER A 459 21.40 20.19 27.74
N PRO A 460 20.28 20.13 28.48
CA PRO A 460 19.27 21.20 28.46
C PRO A 460 19.86 22.58 28.76
N LEU A 461 20.81 22.65 29.69
CA LEU A 461 21.45 23.91 30.10
C LEU A 461 22.27 24.54 28.96
N GLU A 462 23.01 23.73 28.19
CA GLU A 462 23.76 24.21 27.01
C GLU A 462 22.85 24.71 25.89
N LEU A 463 21.63 24.18 25.80
CA LEU A 463 20.57 24.65 24.90
C LEU A 463 19.77 25.84 25.48
N GLY A 464 20.14 26.33 26.66
CA GLY A 464 19.48 27.44 27.34
C GLY A 464 18.09 27.11 27.90
N VAL A 465 17.82 25.82 28.15
CA VAL A 465 16.64 25.33 28.87
C VAL A 465 17.00 25.20 30.34
N GLN A 466 16.33 25.97 31.19
CA GLN A 466 16.46 25.92 32.64
C GLN A 466 15.22 25.28 33.25
N LYS A 467 15.38 24.56 34.36
CA LYS A 467 14.24 24.17 35.20
C LYS A 467 13.78 25.42 35.96
N ILE A 468 12.53 25.82 35.76
CA ILE A 468 11.89 26.86 36.57
C ILE A 468 11.21 26.17 37.75
N GLU A 469 11.77 26.35 38.95
CA GLU A 469 11.15 25.95 40.20
C GLU A 469 10.27 27.09 40.71
N ASP A 470 9.04 27.17 40.20
CA ASP A 470 8.07 28.16 40.66
C ASP A 470 7.42 27.68 41.98
N GLU A 471 7.90 28.22 43.11
CA GLU A 471 7.43 27.88 44.46
C GLU A 471 5.99 28.36 44.77
N LYS A 472 5.38 29.17 43.90
CA LYS A 472 4.18 29.96 44.26
C LYS A 472 2.83 29.44 43.74
N ASP A 473 2.79 28.73 42.61
CA ASP A 473 1.52 28.40 41.92
C ASP A 473 1.23 26.89 41.78
N ASN A 474 2.05 26.01 42.36
CA ASN A 474 1.93 24.53 42.25
C ASN A 474 1.94 23.97 40.81
N ASN A 475 2.14 24.81 39.80
CA ASN A 475 2.02 24.48 38.38
C ASN A 475 3.39 24.62 37.70
N GLN A 476 4.32 23.72 38.02
CA GLN A 476 5.68 23.72 37.47
C GLN A 476 5.66 23.44 35.96
N ALA A 477 5.72 24.51 35.16
CA ALA A 477 5.92 24.46 33.72
C ALA A 477 7.37 24.07 33.39
N ILE A 478 7.68 22.76 33.44
CA ILE A 478 8.99 22.24 33.05
C ILE A 478 9.23 22.52 31.57
N HIS A 479 10.20 23.38 31.25
CA HIS A 479 10.67 23.57 29.88
C HIS A 479 11.46 22.37 29.38
N ARG A 480 11.40 22.11 28.06
CA ARG A 480 11.90 20.88 27.43
C ARG A 480 12.78 21.11 26.22
N VAL A 481 13.63 20.11 25.97
CA VAL A 481 14.28 19.89 24.68
C VAL A 481 13.55 18.76 23.94
N TRP A 482 12.89 19.11 22.83
CA TRP A 482 12.21 18.19 21.94
C TRP A 482 13.15 17.72 20.83
N LEU A 483 13.56 16.45 20.85
CA LEU A 483 14.22 15.82 19.71
C LEU A 483 13.16 15.23 18.77
N LEU A 484 12.77 16.03 17.79
CA LEU A 484 11.74 15.67 16.83
C LEU A 484 12.36 14.79 15.73
N SER A 485 11.82 13.59 15.52
CA SER A 485 12.20 12.67 14.46
C SER A 485 11.03 11.79 14.00
N ARG A 486 10.95 11.47 12.71
CA ARG A 486 10.00 10.46 12.19
C ARG A 486 10.20 9.10 12.87
N ASN A 487 11.44 8.75 13.19
CA ASN A 487 11.84 7.46 13.73
C ASN A 487 12.20 7.55 15.22
N HIS A 488 11.53 8.43 15.98
CA HIS A 488 11.81 8.67 17.42
C HIS A 488 11.81 7.40 18.30
N ARG A 489 10.93 6.43 18.02
CA ARG A 489 10.90 5.11 18.69
C ARG A 489 12.12 4.24 18.41
N ASN A 490 12.77 4.43 17.26
CA ASN A 490 13.92 3.66 16.79
C ASN A 490 15.11 4.63 16.54
N PRO A 491 15.67 5.23 17.62
CA PRO A 491 16.71 6.25 17.49
C PRO A 491 17.96 5.69 16.80
N THR A 492 18.68 6.57 16.10
CA THR A 492 19.77 6.19 15.18
C THR A 492 21.16 6.57 15.71
N THR A 493 21.21 7.23 16.87
CA THR A 493 22.41 7.68 17.57
C THR A 493 22.25 7.39 19.06
N GLU A 494 23.29 6.81 19.68
CA GLU A 494 23.29 6.44 21.10
C GLU A 494 22.85 7.58 22.05
N PRO A 495 23.29 8.84 21.91
CA PRO A 495 22.85 9.91 22.82
C PRO A 495 21.36 10.23 22.71
N ALA A 496 20.74 10.00 21.55
CA ALA A 496 19.30 10.17 21.37
C ALA A 496 18.50 9.02 22.00
N GLU A 497 19.12 7.84 22.15
CA GLU A 497 18.52 6.71 22.84
C GLU A 497 18.67 6.82 24.36
N HIS A 498 19.84 7.27 24.82
CA HIS A 498 20.21 7.38 26.23
C HIS A 498 19.68 8.64 26.93
N ASN A 499 19.78 9.82 26.31
CA ASN A 499 19.47 11.10 26.98
C ASN A 499 18.01 11.55 26.85
N TYR A 500 17.22 10.97 25.94
CA TYR A 500 15.86 11.45 25.61
C TYR A 500 14.81 10.36 25.84
N GLU A 501 13.79 10.66 26.64
CA GLU A 501 12.65 9.78 26.87
C GLU A 501 11.73 9.73 25.63
N ASP A 502 11.20 8.56 25.25
CA ASP A 502 10.29 8.46 24.09
C ASP A 502 8.88 8.94 24.45
N LEU A 503 8.32 9.85 23.65
CA LEU A 503 6.95 10.30 23.84
C LEU A 503 5.97 9.25 23.30
N PRO A 504 5.19 8.57 24.15
CA PRO A 504 4.30 7.50 23.70
C PRO A 504 3.20 8.04 22.78
N VAL A 505 2.90 7.24 21.76
CA VAL A 505 1.80 7.43 20.80
C VAL A 505 0.70 6.41 21.06
N ARG A 506 -0.55 6.73 20.70
CA ARG A 506 -1.66 5.75 20.73
C ARG A 506 -1.31 4.60 19.79
N ASN A 507 -1.32 3.36 20.29
CA ASN A 507 -1.03 2.19 19.49
C ASN A 507 -1.82 0.94 19.93
N ALA A 508 -2.06 0.05 18.97
CA ALA A 508 -2.58 -1.31 19.18
C ALA A 508 -1.47 -2.35 19.38
N GLY A 509 -0.24 -1.89 19.67
CA GLY A 509 0.99 -2.68 19.75
C GLY A 509 1.82 -2.66 18.47
N PHE A 510 3.02 -3.23 18.55
CA PHE A 510 4.04 -3.23 17.50
C PHE A 510 4.59 -4.64 17.20
N VAL A 511 5.17 -4.78 16.01
CA VAL A 511 6.00 -5.92 15.60
C VAL A 511 7.46 -5.59 15.91
N LYS A 512 8.24 -6.59 16.34
CA LYS A 512 9.68 -6.46 16.57
C LYS A 512 10.45 -6.90 15.33
N GLU A 513 11.14 -5.96 14.71
CA GLU A 513 12.04 -6.23 13.59
C GLU A 513 13.43 -6.64 14.13
N THR A 514 13.59 -7.92 14.45
CA THR A 514 14.80 -8.48 15.10
C THR A 514 16.08 -8.38 14.25
N THR A 515 15.93 -8.14 12.93
CA THR A 515 17.04 -7.90 11.99
C THR A 515 17.69 -6.53 12.17
N ARG A 516 17.02 -5.57 12.81
CA ARG A 516 17.50 -4.19 12.99
C ARG A 516 17.52 -3.82 14.47
N LYS A 517 18.64 -3.25 14.90
CA LYS A 517 18.89 -2.91 16.30
C LYS A 517 19.14 -1.42 16.48
N THR A 518 18.64 -0.86 17.57
CA THR A 518 19.00 0.48 18.03
C THR A 518 20.47 0.50 18.50
N PRO A 519 21.11 1.68 18.65
CA PRO A 519 22.46 1.80 19.19
C PRO A 519 22.71 1.10 20.54
N LEU A 520 21.72 1.04 21.43
CA LEU A 520 21.78 0.30 22.71
C LEU A 520 21.30 -1.17 22.61
N GLY A 521 20.96 -1.66 21.40
CA GLY A 521 20.70 -3.08 21.12
C GLY A 521 19.23 -3.52 21.20
N ALA A 522 18.28 -2.60 21.35
CA ALA A 522 16.85 -2.93 21.33
C ALA A 522 16.38 -3.31 19.91
N ASP A 523 15.36 -4.17 19.80
CA ASP A 523 14.72 -4.48 18.52
C ASP A 523 13.98 -3.25 17.96
N PHE A 524 14.02 -3.06 16.65
CA PHE A 524 13.23 -2.02 15.99
C PHE A 524 11.72 -2.30 16.16
N LEU A 525 10.99 -1.33 16.70
CA LEU A 525 9.54 -1.38 16.87
C LEU A 525 8.84 -0.73 15.67
N ARG A 526 8.05 -1.52 14.94
CA ARG A 526 7.29 -1.05 13.77
C ARG A 526 5.82 -1.40 13.86
N TRP A 527 5.00 -0.66 13.12
CA TRP A 527 3.59 -1.00 12.97
C TRP A 527 3.45 -2.33 12.21
N ALA A 528 2.43 -3.11 12.58
CA ALA A 528 2.08 -4.35 11.89
C ALA A 528 1.55 -4.06 10.48
N LYS A 529 2.00 -4.84 9.50
CA LYS A 529 1.43 -4.91 8.16
C LYS A 529 0.25 -5.88 8.16
N HIS A 530 -0.56 -5.85 7.10
CA HIS A 530 -1.72 -6.72 6.98
C HIS A 530 -1.31 -8.21 7.04
N GLY A 531 -1.86 -8.94 8.02
CA GLY A 531 -1.55 -10.36 8.27
C GLY A 531 -0.40 -10.63 9.25
N GLU A 532 0.31 -9.61 9.73
CA GLU A 532 1.36 -9.78 10.75
C GLU A 532 0.78 -9.83 12.17
N ALA A 533 1.38 -10.67 13.04
CA ALA A 533 1.03 -10.72 14.46
C ALA A 533 1.78 -9.64 15.25
N VAL A 534 1.07 -8.97 16.16
CA VAL A 534 1.62 -7.97 17.07
C VAL A 534 2.29 -8.64 18.27
N GLU A 535 3.46 -8.14 18.68
CA GLU A 535 4.30 -8.72 19.74
C GLU A 535 4.35 -7.88 21.03
N THR A 536 4.02 -6.60 20.97
CA THR A 536 3.92 -5.74 22.17
C THR A 536 2.47 -5.53 22.57
N GLN A 537 2.22 -5.27 23.87
CA GLN A 537 0.90 -4.79 24.29
C GLN A 537 0.66 -3.40 23.71
N GLY A 538 -0.56 -3.14 23.24
CA GLY A 538 -0.98 -1.80 22.84
C GLY A 538 -1.34 -0.94 24.04
N ASN A 539 -1.26 0.39 23.93
CA ASN A 539 -1.70 1.33 24.97
C ASN A 539 -3.06 1.98 24.67
N CYS A 540 -3.67 1.69 23.51
CA CYS A 540 -4.98 2.21 23.12
C CYS A 540 -5.74 1.30 22.15
N HIS A 541 -6.81 0.63 22.62
CA HIS A 541 -7.73 -0.16 21.79
C HIS A 541 -8.43 0.65 20.68
N LEU A 542 -8.53 1.97 20.81
CA LEU A 542 -9.26 2.84 19.85
C LEU A 542 -8.39 3.34 18.69
N THR A 543 -7.12 2.93 18.64
CA THR A 543 -6.15 3.37 17.62
C THR A 543 -6.70 3.24 16.20
N ASP A 544 -7.29 2.09 15.85
CA ASP A 544 -7.78 1.83 14.50
C ASP A 544 -9.00 2.69 14.13
N LEU A 545 -9.92 2.93 15.07
CA LEU A 545 -11.07 3.82 14.89
C LEU A 545 -10.63 5.27 14.68
N ILE A 546 -9.63 5.72 15.45
CA ILE A 546 -9.04 7.06 15.34
C ILE A 546 -8.38 7.23 13.96
N HIS A 547 -7.54 6.28 13.54
CA HIS A 547 -6.90 6.30 12.22
C HIS A 547 -7.93 6.26 11.07
N LYS A 548 -8.98 5.44 11.20
CA LYS A 548 -10.07 5.34 10.22
C LYS A 548 -10.81 6.67 10.06
N ALA A 549 -11.09 7.37 11.14
CA ALA A 549 -11.72 8.69 11.09
C ALA A 549 -10.80 9.77 10.51
N ALA A 550 -9.52 9.79 10.90
CA ALA A 550 -8.54 10.71 10.32
C ALA A 550 -8.44 10.54 8.79
N ASN A 551 -8.45 9.29 8.30
CA ASN A 551 -8.45 8.97 6.86
C ASN A 551 -9.71 9.44 6.11
N LYS A 552 -10.82 9.70 6.82
CA LYS A 552 -12.05 10.27 6.23
C LYS A 552 -12.05 11.81 6.21
N GLY A 553 -10.98 12.46 6.69
CA GLY A 553 -10.86 13.91 6.76
C GLY A 553 -11.37 14.52 8.08
N LEU A 554 -11.64 13.72 9.10
CA LEU A 554 -12.12 14.21 10.40
C LEU A 554 -10.92 14.69 11.25
N SER A 555 -10.59 15.98 11.10
CA SER A 555 -9.41 16.63 11.70
C SER A 555 -9.34 16.54 13.23
N THR A 556 -10.49 16.48 13.91
CA THR A 556 -10.60 16.29 15.37
C THR A 556 -10.08 14.93 15.85
N ALA A 557 -10.00 13.91 14.99
CA ALA A 557 -9.58 12.57 15.40
C ALA A 557 -8.14 12.51 15.91
N ASN A 558 -7.25 13.34 15.36
CA ASN A 558 -5.84 13.40 15.74
C ASN A 558 -5.55 14.37 16.90
N GLN A 559 -6.58 14.95 17.54
CA GLN A 559 -6.39 15.86 18.66
C GLN A 559 -5.79 15.16 19.91
N THR A 560 -5.19 15.99 20.74
CA THR A 560 -4.28 15.64 21.83
C THR A 560 -5.00 14.98 23.01
N ALA A 561 -4.22 14.45 23.96
CA ALA A 561 -4.73 13.54 25.00
C ALA A 561 -5.72 14.17 26.01
N ALA A 562 -5.82 15.51 26.03
CA ALA A 562 -6.77 16.24 26.87
C ALA A 562 -8.20 16.19 26.33
N ILE A 563 -8.38 16.45 25.01
CA ILE A 563 -9.67 16.61 24.34
C ILE A 563 -9.68 15.78 23.04
N ASN A 564 -9.62 14.45 23.16
CA ASN A 564 -9.85 13.56 22.03
C ASN A 564 -11.20 12.86 22.24
N PRO A 565 -12.25 13.19 21.45
CA PRO A 565 -13.61 12.75 21.78
C PRO A 565 -13.81 11.23 21.75
N PHE A 566 -12.97 10.48 21.03
CA PHE A 566 -12.97 9.01 21.10
C PHE A 566 -12.72 8.47 22.52
N CYS A 567 -12.07 9.24 23.40
CA CYS A 567 -11.90 8.84 24.78
C CYS A 567 -13.22 8.71 25.54
N GLU A 568 -14.30 9.38 25.13
CA GLU A 568 -15.60 9.30 25.81
C GLU A 568 -16.33 7.97 25.55
N ILE A 569 -16.12 7.36 24.37
CA ILE A 569 -16.57 5.99 24.06
C ILE A 569 -15.58 4.90 24.54
N CYS A 570 -14.56 5.27 25.33
CA CYS A 570 -13.59 4.31 25.87
C CYS A 570 -13.99 3.80 27.26
N ARG A 571 -14.30 2.50 27.37
CA ARG A 571 -14.56 1.83 28.67
C ARG A 571 -13.43 1.91 29.71
N HIS A 572 -12.24 2.37 29.29
CA HIS A 572 -11.05 2.53 30.12
C HIS A 572 -10.65 4.01 30.35
N LYS A 573 -11.49 4.99 30.01
CA LYS A 573 -11.10 6.41 29.96
C LYS A 573 -10.53 6.96 31.27
N ASP A 574 -10.99 6.46 32.42
CA ASP A 574 -10.49 6.85 33.73
C ASP A 574 -9.22 6.08 34.11
N TYR A 575 -9.24 4.73 34.06
CA TYR A 575 -8.04 3.91 34.30
C TYR A 575 -6.84 4.33 33.45
N CYS A 576 -7.08 4.74 32.20
CA CYS A 576 -6.07 5.21 31.26
C CYS A 576 -5.33 6.47 31.73
N LYS A 577 -5.89 7.26 32.66
CA LYS A 577 -5.24 8.44 33.28
C LYS A 577 -4.29 8.05 34.42
N GLU A 578 -4.55 6.92 35.09
CA GLU A 578 -3.94 6.52 36.36
C GLU A 578 -2.99 5.31 36.22
N SER A 579 -3.12 4.53 35.15
CA SER A 579 -2.42 3.25 34.96
C SER A 579 -2.38 2.83 33.49
N SER A 580 -1.50 1.88 33.16
CA SER A 580 -1.43 1.23 31.85
C SER A 580 -1.63 -0.29 31.93
N GLY A 581 -1.96 -0.89 30.79
CA GLY A 581 -2.19 -2.32 30.60
C GLY A 581 -2.63 -2.63 29.17
N ASN A 582 -2.97 -3.88 28.86
CA ASN A 582 -3.28 -4.25 27.48
C ASN A 582 -4.45 -3.42 26.90
N GLY A 583 -4.12 -2.57 25.92
CA GLY A 583 -4.97 -1.66 25.18
C GLY A 583 -5.46 -0.41 25.93
N PHE A 584 -4.87 -0.05 27.07
CA PHE A 584 -5.13 1.23 27.74
C PHE A 584 -3.87 1.74 28.48
N GLY A 585 -3.79 3.04 28.72
CA GLY A 585 -2.65 3.64 29.43
C GLY A 585 -1.97 4.78 28.70
N PHE A 586 -2.31 5.02 27.42
CA PHE A 586 -1.76 6.14 26.64
C PHE A 586 -1.78 7.49 27.39
N ARG A 587 -2.82 7.83 28.16
CA ARG A 587 -2.87 9.11 28.89
C ARG A 587 -1.90 9.12 30.08
N PHE A 588 -1.80 8.01 30.81
CA PHE A 588 -0.89 7.80 31.94
C PHE A 588 0.57 7.76 31.51
N GLU A 589 0.93 6.90 30.55
CA GLU A 589 2.29 6.81 29.99
C GLU A 589 2.77 8.18 29.50
N ARG A 590 1.88 8.91 28.80
CA ARG A 590 2.17 10.25 28.32
C ARG A 590 2.28 11.27 29.46
N SER A 591 1.44 11.21 30.50
CA SER A 591 1.54 12.13 31.63
C SER A 591 2.83 11.92 32.44
N GLN A 592 3.32 10.68 32.58
CA GLN A 592 4.63 10.40 33.18
C GLN A 592 5.76 11.17 32.45
N VAL A 593 5.81 11.11 31.11
CA VAL A 593 6.79 11.87 30.32
C VAL A 593 6.64 13.39 30.52
N PHE A 594 5.40 13.92 30.52
CA PHE A 594 5.15 15.34 30.79
C PHE A 594 5.37 15.77 32.25
N GLN A 595 5.46 14.84 33.20
CA GLN A 595 5.73 15.16 34.60
C GLN A 595 7.23 15.14 34.92
N PHE A 596 8.01 14.23 34.30
CA PHE A 596 9.39 13.98 34.73
C PHE A 596 10.47 14.26 33.68
N ALA A 597 10.18 14.16 32.38
CA ALA A 597 11.20 14.27 31.34
C ALA A 597 11.45 15.73 30.91
N THR A 598 12.73 16.14 30.93
CA THR A 598 13.22 17.42 30.37
C THR A 598 13.72 17.27 28.92
N GLN A 599 14.23 16.10 28.55
CA GLN A 599 14.64 15.75 27.19
C GLN A 599 13.69 14.67 26.66
N VAL A 600 12.95 14.98 25.59
CA VAL A 600 11.89 14.13 25.05
C VAL A 600 12.05 13.97 23.54
N ARG A 601 12.05 12.73 23.05
CA ARG A 601 12.04 12.42 21.61
C ARG A 601 10.63 12.09 21.13
N ALA A 602 10.23 12.62 19.98
CA ALA A 602 8.84 12.52 19.51
C ALA A 602 8.70 12.69 17.99
N SER A 603 7.56 12.30 17.42
CA SER A 603 7.09 12.89 16.15
C SER A 603 6.45 14.26 16.41
N ILE A 604 6.70 15.24 15.54
CA ILE A 604 6.04 16.55 15.58
C ILE A 604 4.50 16.45 15.53
N ASP A 605 3.93 15.42 14.89
CA ASP A 605 2.48 15.19 14.89
C ASP A 605 1.92 14.97 16.30
N SER A 606 2.75 14.39 17.18
CA SER A 606 2.41 13.94 18.52
C SER A 606 2.67 14.99 19.60
N LEU A 607 3.07 16.21 19.24
CA LEU A 607 3.24 17.31 20.18
C LEU A 607 1.86 17.88 20.62
N PRO A 608 1.74 18.39 21.86
CA PRO A 608 0.52 19.02 22.33
C PRO A 608 0.16 20.25 21.50
N ASP A 609 -1.13 20.58 21.41
CA ASP A 609 -1.53 21.86 20.83
C ASP A 609 -1.05 23.03 21.73
N PRO A 610 -0.69 24.20 21.20
CA PRO A 610 -0.38 25.37 22.03
C PRO A 610 -1.47 25.75 23.04
N SER A 611 -2.75 25.43 22.76
CA SER A 611 -3.85 25.60 23.75
C SER A 611 -3.69 24.71 24.98
N ASP A 612 -3.09 23.52 24.82
CA ASP A 612 -2.99 22.47 25.82
C ASP A 612 -1.67 22.51 26.59
N TYR A 613 -0.67 23.28 26.12
CA TYR A 613 0.68 23.28 26.65
C TYR A 613 1.35 24.66 26.53
N SER A 614 1.34 25.41 27.63
CA SER A 614 1.86 26.78 27.73
C SER A 614 3.40 26.87 27.84
N ALA A 615 4.08 25.78 28.18
CA ALA A 615 5.52 25.78 28.46
C ALA A 615 6.42 25.94 27.22
N TYR A 616 5.87 25.87 25.99
CA TYR A 616 6.63 26.07 24.74
C TYR A 616 7.48 27.34 24.72
N SER A 617 7.04 28.40 25.41
CA SER A 617 7.70 29.69 25.53
C SER A 617 9.13 29.66 26.11
N GLY A 618 9.59 28.56 26.70
CA GLY A 618 10.99 28.33 27.06
C GLY A 618 11.66 27.14 26.36
N ASP A 619 10.89 26.32 25.65
CA ASP A 619 11.33 25.06 25.05
C ASP A 619 12.32 25.26 23.88
N VAL A 620 12.98 24.16 23.51
CA VAL A 620 13.84 24.04 22.33
C VAL A 620 13.38 22.85 21.50
N ALA A 621 13.22 23.01 20.19
CA ALA A 621 12.95 21.92 19.26
C ALA A 621 14.15 21.68 18.34
N ILE A 622 14.57 20.41 18.23
CA ILE A 622 15.61 19.93 17.32
C ILE A 622 14.93 18.98 16.33
N LEU A 623 14.78 19.42 15.08
CA LEU A 623 14.10 18.68 14.02
C LEU A 623 15.12 17.93 13.16
N ASP A 624 15.32 16.65 13.45
CA ASP A 624 16.18 15.76 12.66
C ASP A 624 15.53 15.45 11.30
N GLU A 625 16.24 15.69 10.20
CA GLU A 625 15.71 15.58 8.83
C GLU A 625 14.41 16.38 8.63
N ALA A 626 14.44 17.66 9.04
CA ALA A 626 13.28 18.55 9.18
C ALA A 626 12.25 18.51 8.03
N PHE A 627 12.68 18.49 6.77
CA PHE A 627 11.76 18.53 5.62
C PHE A 627 11.02 17.22 5.37
N THR A 628 11.46 16.13 6.02
CA THR A 628 10.65 14.91 6.10
C THR A 628 9.53 15.07 7.14
N GLN A 629 9.75 15.80 8.23
CA GLN A 629 8.80 15.91 9.33
C GLN A 629 7.72 16.97 9.12
N LEU A 630 8.10 18.13 8.59
CA LEU A 630 7.17 19.23 8.36
C LEU A 630 6.12 18.83 7.30
N ARG A 631 4.85 18.82 7.71
CA ARG A 631 3.69 18.59 6.83
C ARG A 631 2.79 19.83 6.81
N PRO A 632 3.21 20.91 6.13
CA PRO A 632 2.44 22.16 6.07
C PRO A 632 1.24 22.09 5.12
N ILE A 633 0.89 20.89 4.64
CA ILE A 633 -0.31 20.60 3.85
C ILE A 633 -1.01 19.35 4.37
N GLN A 634 -2.28 19.22 4.04
CA GLN A 634 -3.07 18.00 4.16
C GLN A 634 -3.81 17.76 2.84
N SER A 635 -4.05 16.50 2.49
CA SER A 635 -4.72 16.13 1.24
C SER A 635 -5.84 15.13 1.49
N ILE A 636 -6.98 15.34 0.83
CA ILE A 636 -8.13 14.42 0.81
C ILE A 636 -8.34 13.97 -0.64
N THR A 637 -8.52 12.66 -0.85
CA THR A 637 -8.83 12.10 -2.17
C THR A 637 -10.22 11.48 -2.16
N ALA A 638 -11.08 11.92 -3.08
CA ALA A 638 -12.44 11.46 -3.26
C ALA A 638 -12.56 10.54 -4.48
N THR A 639 -13.29 9.44 -4.31
CA THR A 639 -13.75 8.59 -5.41
C THR A 639 -15.01 9.18 -6.05
N LEU A 640 -15.45 8.62 -7.18
CA LEU A 640 -16.75 8.97 -7.77
C LEU A 640 -17.93 8.69 -6.81
N SER A 641 -17.82 7.67 -5.94
CA SER A 641 -18.85 7.41 -4.93
C SER A 641 -18.88 8.49 -3.87
N ASP A 642 -17.72 8.88 -3.32
CA ASP A 642 -17.65 10.00 -2.36
C ASP A 642 -18.18 11.31 -2.97
N PHE A 643 -17.92 11.51 -4.27
CA PHE A 643 -18.43 12.65 -5.03
C PHE A 643 -19.96 12.66 -5.08
N ASP A 644 -20.57 11.59 -5.59
CA ASP A 644 -22.04 11.53 -5.75
C ASP A 644 -22.78 11.50 -4.40
N THR A 645 -22.22 10.89 -3.35
CA THR A 645 -22.83 10.91 -2.00
C THR A 645 -22.85 12.32 -1.41
N GLN A 646 -21.72 13.05 -1.39
CA GLN A 646 -21.72 14.42 -0.83
C GLN A 646 -22.51 15.41 -1.68
N TRP A 647 -22.62 15.17 -2.98
CA TRP A 647 -23.49 15.99 -3.83
C TRP A 647 -24.98 15.77 -3.54
N ALA A 648 -25.39 14.54 -3.18
CA ALA A 648 -26.73 14.25 -2.70
C ALA A 648 -26.99 14.81 -1.29
N GLU A 649 -25.99 14.81 -0.40
CA GLU A 649 -26.08 15.47 0.92
C GLU A 649 -26.25 16.99 0.77
N LEU A 650 -25.53 17.63 -0.17
CA LEU A 650 -25.71 19.04 -0.52
C LEU A 650 -27.13 19.31 -1.06
N GLU A 651 -27.64 18.46 -1.96
CA GLU A 651 -28.99 18.57 -2.52
C GLU A 651 -30.09 18.45 -1.45
N ALA A 652 -29.92 17.52 -0.50
CA ALA A 652 -30.90 17.27 0.55
C ALA A 652 -30.94 18.38 1.62
N ASN A 653 -29.79 18.94 2.01
CA ASN A 653 -29.69 19.90 3.12
C ASN A 653 -29.66 21.36 2.67
N LEU A 654 -29.09 21.67 1.49
CA LEU A 654 -28.90 23.02 0.97
C LEU A 654 -29.29 23.12 -0.53
N PRO A 655 -30.59 22.95 -0.87
CA PRO A 655 -31.04 22.88 -2.26
C PRO A 655 -30.74 24.15 -3.08
N ALA A 656 -30.68 25.33 -2.44
CA ALA A 656 -30.29 26.58 -3.11
C ALA A 656 -28.79 26.58 -3.51
N ALA A 657 -27.92 26.09 -2.63
CA ALA A 657 -26.49 25.92 -2.92
C ALA A 657 -26.26 24.83 -3.99
N HIS A 658 -27.00 23.73 -3.93
CA HIS A 658 -26.99 22.69 -4.95
C HIS A 658 -27.34 23.23 -6.34
N ALA A 659 -28.42 24.01 -6.45
CA ALA A 659 -28.83 24.64 -7.72
C ALA A 659 -27.75 25.60 -8.27
N LEU A 660 -27.12 26.41 -7.40
CA LEU A 660 -26.03 27.31 -7.77
C LEU A 660 -24.78 26.56 -8.26
N LEU A 661 -24.46 25.42 -7.65
CA LEU A 661 -23.27 24.62 -7.96
C LEU A 661 -23.48 23.59 -9.08
N GLN A 662 -24.69 23.46 -9.63
CA GLN A 662 -24.98 22.49 -10.69
C GLN A 662 -24.10 22.63 -11.96
N PRO A 663 -23.74 23.83 -12.46
CA PRO A 663 -22.81 23.97 -13.58
C PRO A 663 -21.40 23.46 -13.26
N LEU A 664 -20.94 23.64 -12.01
CA LEU A 664 -19.68 23.08 -11.53
C LEU A 664 -19.74 21.54 -11.50
N ARG A 665 -20.84 20.96 -11.00
CA ARG A 665 -21.06 19.50 -11.01
C ARG A 665 -20.92 18.91 -12.41
N GLN A 666 -21.55 19.54 -13.40
CA GLN A 666 -21.57 19.08 -14.79
C GLN A 666 -20.18 19.10 -15.43
N ALA A 667 -19.35 20.10 -15.14
CA ALA A 667 -17.98 20.17 -15.62
C ALA A 667 -17.04 19.19 -14.89
N LEU A 668 -17.18 19.07 -13.56
CA LEU A 668 -16.25 18.34 -12.71
C LEU A 668 -16.50 16.82 -12.70
N ARG A 669 -17.76 16.37 -12.65
CA ARG A 669 -18.08 14.94 -12.48
C ARG A 669 -17.50 14.02 -13.57
N PRO A 670 -17.52 14.35 -14.88
CA PRO A 670 -16.91 13.52 -15.92
C PRO A 670 -15.39 13.37 -15.78
N LEU A 671 -14.72 14.39 -15.25
CA LEU A 671 -13.28 14.36 -14.95
C LEU A 671 -13.01 13.41 -13.77
N VAL A 672 -13.79 13.52 -12.68
CA VAL A 672 -13.68 12.64 -11.50
C VAL A 672 -14.03 11.19 -11.84
N ALA A 673 -14.99 10.95 -12.74
CA ALA A 673 -15.35 9.63 -13.25
C ALA A 673 -14.29 9.03 -14.20
N GLY A 674 -13.29 9.82 -14.65
CA GLY A 674 -12.30 9.37 -15.62
C GLY A 674 -12.88 9.13 -17.02
N GLU A 675 -13.99 9.80 -17.36
CA GLU A 675 -14.61 9.77 -18.70
C GLU A 675 -13.79 10.60 -19.70
N VAL A 676 -13.25 11.75 -19.26
CA VAL A 676 -12.41 12.65 -20.06
C VAL A 676 -10.96 12.56 -19.57
N ARG A 677 -10.11 11.85 -20.31
CA ARG A 677 -8.76 11.44 -19.84
C ARG A 677 -7.62 12.28 -20.40
N GLN A 678 -6.66 12.60 -19.53
CA GLN A 678 -5.34 13.11 -19.89
C GLN A 678 -4.26 12.18 -19.31
N HIS A 679 -3.16 11.95 -20.03
CA HIS A 679 -2.12 10.96 -19.68
C HIS A 679 -1.54 11.13 -18.25
N HIS A 680 -1.44 12.37 -17.77
CA HIS A 680 -0.97 12.70 -16.41
C HIS A 680 -2.08 13.23 -15.48
N GLY A 681 -3.35 13.13 -15.89
CA GLY A 681 -4.45 13.81 -15.22
C GLY A 681 -4.42 15.33 -15.42
N TYR A 682 -5.13 16.06 -14.55
CA TYR A 682 -5.27 17.52 -14.58
C TYR A 682 -4.77 18.12 -13.28
N ASP A 683 -3.82 19.05 -13.37
CA ASP A 683 -3.33 19.88 -12.25
C ASP A 683 -4.24 21.09 -11.97
N ASP A 684 -3.97 21.83 -10.89
CA ASP A 684 -4.78 22.98 -10.41
C ASP A 684 -5.07 24.00 -11.52
N GLU A 685 -4.06 24.34 -12.32
CA GLU A 685 -4.20 25.37 -13.36
C GLU A 685 -5.01 24.84 -14.54
N LYS A 686 -4.71 23.64 -15.05
CA LYS A 686 -5.51 23.03 -16.13
C LYS A 686 -6.95 22.79 -15.69
N LEU A 687 -7.17 22.26 -14.48
CA LEU A 687 -8.50 21.98 -13.96
C LEU A 687 -9.32 23.27 -13.82
N LYS A 688 -8.73 24.35 -13.27
CA LYS A 688 -9.40 25.67 -13.19
C LYS A 688 -9.73 26.29 -14.56
N THR A 689 -9.13 25.85 -15.67
CA THR A 689 -9.58 26.24 -17.02
C THR A 689 -10.76 25.43 -17.57
N LEU A 690 -11.08 24.28 -16.98
CA LEU A 690 -12.15 23.37 -17.42
C LEU A 690 -13.44 23.48 -16.61
N ILE A 691 -13.36 24.01 -15.38
CA ILE A 691 -14.51 24.23 -14.49
C ILE A 691 -14.90 25.72 -14.46
N PRO A 692 -16.17 26.07 -14.18
CA PRO A 692 -16.56 27.48 -14.03
C PRO A 692 -15.81 28.16 -12.87
N LYS A 693 -15.65 29.48 -12.95
CA LYS A 693 -15.13 30.29 -11.83
C LYS A 693 -16.18 30.41 -10.72
N ALA A 694 -15.73 30.56 -9.47
CA ALA A 694 -16.61 30.80 -8.34
C ALA A 694 -17.36 32.14 -8.46
N PRO A 695 -18.65 32.23 -8.08
CA PRO A 695 -19.39 33.49 -8.03
C PRO A 695 -18.79 34.49 -7.03
N THR A 696 -18.85 35.79 -7.34
CA THR A 696 -18.22 36.88 -6.57
C THR A 696 -18.74 37.07 -5.13
N GLN A 697 -19.79 36.36 -4.73
CA GLN A 697 -20.38 36.40 -3.37
C GLN A 697 -20.51 35.00 -2.75
N PHE A 698 -19.75 34.02 -3.25
CA PHE A 698 -19.87 32.62 -2.84
C PHE A 698 -19.57 32.36 -1.36
N ASN A 699 -18.81 33.24 -0.69
CA ASN A 699 -18.38 33.06 0.70
C ASN A 699 -19.55 32.82 1.68
N LYS A 700 -20.70 33.47 1.49
CA LYS A 700 -21.88 33.23 2.35
C LYS A 700 -22.44 31.81 2.19
N VAL A 701 -22.47 31.31 0.95
CA VAL A 701 -22.91 29.93 0.63
C VAL A 701 -21.89 28.92 1.16
N LEU A 702 -20.60 29.26 1.12
CA LEU A 702 -19.54 28.45 1.71
C LEU A 702 -19.67 28.39 3.24
N GLU A 703 -19.88 29.51 3.92
CA GLU A 703 -20.11 29.58 5.38
C GLU A 703 -21.34 28.77 5.81
N GLU A 704 -22.47 28.92 5.09
CA GLU A 704 -23.69 28.12 5.31
C GLU A 704 -23.42 26.62 5.10
N ALA A 705 -22.71 26.26 4.02
CA ALA A 705 -22.30 24.86 3.77
C ALA A 705 -21.39 24.30 4.87
N TRP A 706 -20.46 25.08 5.41
CA TRP A 706 -19.66 24.67 6.56
C TRP A 706 -20.51 24.49 7.81
N GLN A 707 -21.51 25.32 8.07
CA GLN A 707 -22.38 25.18 9.24
C GLN A 707 -23.32 23.96 9.14
N THR A 708 -23.86 23.67 7.96
CA THR A 708 -24.87 22.61 7.77
C THR A 708 -24.27 21.23 7.47
N LEU A 709 -23.18 21.16 6.68
CA LEU A 709 -22.62 19.89 6.20
C LEU A 709 -21.42 19.39 7.03
N SER A 710 -20.89 20.18 7.97
CA SER A 710 -19.81 19.70 8.85
C SER A 710 -20.29 18.59 9.76
N VAL A 711 -19.53 17.49 9.81
CA VAL A 711 -19.79 16.38 10.72
C VAL A 711 -19.62 16.85 12.17
N ASN A 712 -20.73 16.91 12.92
CA ASN A 712 -20.70 17.20 14.36
C ASN A 712 -20.04 16.01 15.10
N PHE A 713 -18.74 16.11 15.32
CA PHE A 713 -17.98 14.98 15.84
C PHE A 713 -18.35 14.60 17.28
N SER A 714 -18.77 15.57 18.10
CA SER A 714 -19.24 15.34 19.47
C SER A 714 -20.42 14.37 19.52
N THR A 715 -21.41 14.49 18.63
CA THR A 715 -22.60 13.59 18.62
C THR A 715 -22.27 12.17 18.16
N LEU A 716 -21.15 11.97 17.47
CA LEU A 716 -20.65 10.65 17.07
C LEU A 716 -19.87 9.93 18.18
N THR A 717 -19.50 10.65 19.24
CA THR A 717 -18.67 10.14 20.35
C THR A 717 -19.26 10.44 21.73
N GLU A 718 -20.58 10.57 21.84
CA GLU A 718 -21.27 10.72 23.13
C GLU A 718 -20.96 9.53 24.04
N GLU A 719 -20.74 9.79 25.34
CA GLU A 719 -20.53 8.73 26.33
C GLU A 719 -21.81 7.88 26.44
N PRO A 720 -21.73 6.55 26.28
CA PRO A 720 -22.91 5.69 26.35
C PRO A 720 -23.45 5.56 27.78
N ASP A 721 -24.76 5.36 27.88
CA ASP A 721 -25.46 5.14 29.15
C ASP A 721 -24.80 4.02 29.99
N GLN A 722 -24.48 4.34 31.24
CA GLN A 722 -23.82 3.44 32.18
C GLN A 722 -24.49 3.41 33.54
N ILE A 723 -24.53 2.22 34.14
CA ILE A 723 -25.00 2.03 35.51
C ILE A 723 -23.88 2.46 36.48
N GLN A 724 -24.16 3.45 37.32
CA GLN A 724 -23.21 3.92 38.34
C GLN A 724 -23.15 2.94 39.52
N THR A 725 -21.95 2.46 39.86
CA THR A 725 -21.74 1.42 40.89
C THR A 725 -20.96 1.90 42.13
N LYS A 726 -20.91 3.22 42.37
CA LYS A 726 -20.16 3.83 43.49
C LYS A 726 -20.69 3.35 44.85
N ASN A 727 -22.00 3.47 45.07
CA ASN A 727 -22.64 3.11 46.35
C ASN A 727 -22.50 1.60 46.63
N GLU A 728 -22.81 0.75 45.66
CA GLU A 728 -22.59 -0.71 45.77
C GLU A 728 -21.13 -1.06 46.04
N THR A 729 -20.17 -0.35 45.44
CA THR A 729 -18.75 -0.63 45.67
C THR A 729 -18.34 -0.32 47.12
N ALA A 730 -18.87 0.74 47.71
CA ALA A 730 -18.69 1.04 49.13
C ALA A 730 -19.36 -0.01 50.03
N GLU A 731 -20.58 -0.42 49.69
CA GLU A 731 -21.35 -1.42 50.45
C GLU A 731 -20.72 -2.82 50.40
N ILE A 732 -20.29 -3.28 49.23
CA ILE A 732 -19.51 -4.53 49.06
C ILE A 732 -18.24 -4.49 49.90
N THR A 733 -17.56 -3.34 49.97
CA THR A 733 -16.34 -3.19 50.79
C THR A 733 -16.67 -3.27 52.28
N ARG A 734 -17.77 -2.63 52.72
CA ARG A 734 -18.29 -2.72 54.09
C ARG A 734 -18.66 -4.15 54.48
N LEU A 735 -19.41 -4.87 53.64
CA LEU A 735 -19.85 -6.25 53.88
C LEU A 735 -18.68 -7.24 53.86
N LYS A 736 -17.70 -7.08 52.97
CA LYS A 736 -16.44 -7.87 53.01
C LYS A 736 -15.71 -7.71 54.34
N ASN A 737 -15.56 -6.48 54.81
CA ASN A 737 -14.90 -6.20 56.09
C ASN A 737 -15.72 -6.73 57.29
N ARG A 738 -17.06 -6.73 57.21
CA ARG A 738 -17.96 -7.25 58.26
C ARG A 738 -17.92 -8.78 58.33
N THR A 739 -18.12 -9.46 57.20
CA THR A 739 -18.06 -10.94 57.09
C THR A 739 -16.71 -11.48 57.55
N GLN A 740 -15.59 -10.85 57.16
CA GLN A 740 -14.26 -11.21 57.65
C GLN A 740 -14.15 -11.11 59.18
N ARG A 741 -14.65 -10.02 59.79
CA ARG A 741 -14.64 -9.82 61.25
C ARG A 741 -15.55 -10.81 61.99
N GLN A 742 -16.74 -11.11 61.46
CA GLN A 742 -17.66 -12.10 62.03
C GLN A 742 -17.09 -13.51 61.92
N SER A 743 -16.46 -13.89 60.80
CA SER A 743 -15.76 -15.17 60.64
C SER A 743 -14.67 -15.35 61.70
N GLN A 744 -13.79 -14.35 61.88
CA GLN A 744 -12.77 -14.35 62.93
C GLN A 744 -13.34 -14.30 64.36
N LYS A 745 -14.54 -13.76 64.57
CA LYS A 745 -15.25 -13.77 65.85
C LYS A 745 -15.82 -15.17 66.13
N LEU A 746 -16.45 -15.79 65.14
CA LEU A 746 -17.04 -17.12 65.22
C LEU A 746 -15.98 -18.19 65.48
N GLU A 747 -14.83 -18.10 64.81
CA GLU A 747 -13.67 -18.99 65.05
C GLU A 747 -13.16 -18.89 66.49
N ARG A 748 -12.96 -17.67 67.00
CA ARG A 748 -12.58 -17.45 68.41
C ARG A 748 -13.62 -17.96 69.41
N LEU A 749 -14.91 -17.76 69.14
CA LEU A 749 -15.99 -18.28 70.01
C LEU A 749 -16.06 -19.81 70.00
N ARG A 750 -15.76 -20.46 68.86
CA ARG A 750 -15.68 -21.94 68.77
C ARG A 750 -14.49 -22.49 69.56
N LEU A 751 -13.35 -21.81 69.55
CA LEU A 751 -12.19 -22.13 70.40
C LEU A 751 -12.54 -21.92 71.89
N GLU A 752 -13.12 -20.77 72.26
CA GLU A 752 -13.58 -20.48 73.63
C GLU A 752 -14.58 -21.53 74.14
N LEU A 753 -15.47 -22.02 73.27
CA LEU A 753 -16.39 -23.11 73.61
C LEU A 753 -15.66 -24.43 73.84
N ALA A 754 -14.73 -24.81 72.96
CA ALA A 754 -13.98 -26.06 73.10
C ALA A 754 -13.13 -26.07 74.38
N GLU A 755 -12.38 -25.00 74.65
CA GLU A 755 -11.59 -24.83 75.87
C GLU A 755 -12.46 -24.95 77.14
N LEU A 756 -13.64 -24.30 77.16
CA LEU A 756 -14.54 -24.35 78.31
C LEU A 756 -15.27 -25.69 78.45
N GLN A 757 -15.50 -26.43 77.36
CA GLN A 757 -16.06 -27.79 77.40
C GLN A 757 -15.05 -28.80 77.95
N GLU A 758 -13.78 -28.72 77.51
CA GLU A 758 -12.68 -29.54 78.03
C GLU A 758 -12.54 -29.34 79.56
N ILE A 759 -12.51 -28.08 80.01
CA ILE A 759 -12.50 -27.72 81.44
C ILE A 759 -13.75 -28.26 82.18
N GLU A 760 -14.93 -28.27 81.55
CA GLU A 760 -16.15 -28.81 82.16
C GLU A 760 -16.11 -30.34 82.29
N GLU A 761 -15.52 -31.05 81.32
CA GLU A 761 -15.34 -32.50 81.36
C GLU A 761 -14.29 -32.93 82.38
N GLU A 762 -13.14 -32.24 82.46
CA GLU A 762 -12.13 -32.45 83.52
C GLU A 762 -12.77 -32.33 84.91
N LEU A 763 -13.53 -31.24 85.15
CA LEU A 763 -14.26 -31.01 86.39
C LEU A 763 -15.32 -32.10 86.70
N LYS A 764 -15.96 -32.68 85.69
CA LYS A 764 -16.94 -33.78 85.85
C LYS A 764 -16.29 -35.12 86.14
N GLN A 765 -15.10 -35.39 85.60
CA GLN A 765 -14.39 -36.66 85.77
C GLN A 765 -13.68 -36.78 87.13
N GLY A 766 -13.69 -35.72 87.95
CA GLY A 766 -13.09 -35.71 89.28
C GLY A 766 -11.56 -35.78 89.27
N GLN A 767 -10.95 -35.52 88.11
CA GLN A 767 -9.51 -35.40 87.95
C GLN A 767 -9.13 -33.91 87.93
N ILE A 768 -7.98 -33.59 88.53
CA ILE A 768 -7.30 -32.27 88.55
C ILE A 768 -7.80 -31.26 89.61
N ASP A 769 -6.83 -30.80 90.42
CA ASP A 769 -6.91 -29.73 91.44
C ASP A 769 -6.87 -28.32 90.76
N LEU A 770 -7.74 -28.11 89.75
CA LEU A 770 -7.76 -26.89 88.91
C LEU A 770 -7.94 -25.59 89.71
N PHE A 771 -8.66 -25.68 90.84
CA PHE A 771 -8.86 -24.57 91.78
C PHE A 771 -7.54 -24.00 92.31
N ARG A 772 -6.57 -24.85 92.66
CA ARG A 772 -5.23 -24.40 93.10
C ARG A 772 -4.34 -23.96 91.95
N GLN A 773 -4.45 -24.63 90.79
CA GLN A 773 -3.58 -24.37 89.65
C GLN A 773 -3.86 -23.01 88.97
N TYR A 774 -5.12 -22.58 88.95
CA TYR A 774 -5.54 -21.30 88.33
C TYR A 774 -6.07 -20.24 89.31
N GLN A 775 -6.13 -20.54 90.62
CA GLN A 775 -6.58 -19.63 91.69
C GLN A 775 -7.98 -19.00 91.51
N TRP A 776 -8.89 -19.63 90.74
CA TRP A 776 -10.23 -19.08 90.53
C TRP A 776 -11.09 -19.14 91.79
N SER A 777 -11.73 -18.01 92.09
CA SER A 777 -12.81 -17.92 93.07
C SER A 777 -14.08 -18.63 92.59
N GLU A 778 -14.97 -18.99 93.52
CA GLU A 778 -16.27 -19.60 93.18
C GLU A 778 -17.13 -18.67 92.29
N ILE A 779 -16.92 -17.35 92.41
CA ILE A 779 -17.54 -16.33 91.56
C ILE A 779 -17.07 -16.46 90.10
N GLU A 780 -15.76 -16.63 89.88
CA GLU A 780 -15.18 -16.80 88.54
C GLU A 780 -15.57 -18.14 87.91
N ARG A 781 -15.63 -19.21 88.71
CA ARG A 781 -16.15 -20.52 88.28
C ARG A 781 -17.60 -20.40 87.80
N GLN A 782 -18.48 -19.80 88.61
CA GLN A 782 -19.88 -19.61 88.22
C GLN A 782 -20.00 -18.69 87.00
N ALA A 783 -19.15 -17.66 86.87
CA ALA A 783 -19.10 -16.81 85.68
C ALA A 783 -18.71 -17.60 84.41
N LYS A 784 -17.72 -18.52 84.49
CA LYS A 784 -17.32 -19.38 83.37
C LYS A 784 -18.41 -20.39 82.99
N LEU A 785 -19.07 -21.04 83.95
CA LEU A 785 -20.20 -21.93 83.67
C LEU A 785 -21.40 -21.17 83.05
N ASN A 786 -21.69 -19.97 83.56
CA ASN A 786 -22.70 -19.08 82.98
C ASN A 786 -22.34 -18.59 81.57
N ARG A 787 -21.04 -18.49 81.25
CA ARG A 787 -20.52 -18.14 79.91
C ARG A 787 -20.62 -19.33 78.96
N LEU A 788 -20.22 -20.52 79.40
CA LEU A 788 -20.35 -21.79 78.68
C LEU A 788 -21.81 -22.06 78.27
N ALA A 789 -22.75 -21.90 79.20
CA ALA A 789 -24.19 -22.08 78.92
C ALA A 789 -24.75 -21.08 77.87
N LYS A 790 -24.11 -19.93 77.68
CA LYS A 790 -24.52 -18.88 76.71
C LYS A 790 -23.76 -18.93 75.39
N LEU A 791 -22.57 -19.53 75.36
CA LEU A 791 -21.69 -19.57 74.19
C LEU A 791 -22.36 -20.19 72.95
N PRO A 792 -23.07 -21.33 73.03
CA PRO A 792 -23.77 -21.90 71.88
C PRO A 792 -24.75 -20.93 71.21
N GLN A 793 -25.56 -20.20 72.01
CA GLN A 793 -26.50 -19.21 71.50
C GLN A 793 -25.79 -18.01 70.85
N ILE A 794 -24.64 -17.57 71.40
CA ILE A 794 -23.84 -16.48 70.83
C ILE A 794 -23.16 -16.93 69.52
N ILE A 795 -22.73 -18.19 69.43
CA ILE A 795 -22.16 -18.82 68.24
C ILE A 795 -23.21 -18.91 67.14
N GLU A 796 -24.40 -19.44 67.45
CA GLU A 796 -25.53 -19.55 66.53
C GLU A 796 -25.95 -18.17 66.01
N ALA A 797 -26.17 -17.18 66.89
CA ALA A 797 -26.48 -15.82 66.47
C ALA A 797 -25.39 -15.18 65.59
N THR A 798 -24.11 -15.41 65.90
CA THR A 798 -22.99 -14.91 65.08
C THR A 798 -22.89 -15.65 63.74
N HIS A 799 -23.28 -16.92 63.68
CA HIS A 799 -23.35 -17.72 62.45
C HIS A 799 -24.45 -17.21 61.52
N THR A 800 -25.67 -17.04 62.03
CA THR A 800 -26.82 -16.54 61.26
C THR A 800 -26.58 -15.13 60.72
N GLU A 801 -25.95 -14.25 61.51
CA GLU A 801 -25.50 -12.94 61.01
C GLU A 801 -24.49 -13.08 59.86
N LEU A 802 -23.48 -13.95 60.01
CA LEU A 802 -22.44 -14.17 59.00
C LEU A 802 -23.02 -14.76 57.70
N GLU A 803 -23.97 -15.68 57.78
CA GLU A 803 -24.66 -16.25 56.64
C GLU A 803 -25.47 -15.18 55.89
N ALA A 804 -26.23 -14.35 56.61
CA ALA A 804 -27.00 -13.26 56.01
C ALA A 804 -26.11 -12.19 55.34
N ASP A 805 -25.04 -11.73 56.03
CA ASP A 805 -24.08 -10.77 55.44
C ASP A 805 -23.33 -11.38 54.24
N SER A 806 -23.06 -12.70 54.25
CA SER A 806 -22.43 -13.43 53.14
C SER A 806 -23.37 -13.60 51.94
N GLU A 807 -24.65 -13.89 52.16
CA GLU A 807 -25.64 -13.96 51.10
C GLU A 807 -25.83 -12.60 50.43
N GLN A 808 -26.02 -11.53 51.21
CA GLN A 808 -26.14 -10.16 50.68
C GLN A 808 -24.88 -9.75 49.89
N LEU A 809 -23.68 -10.09 50.40
CA LEU A 809 -22.42 -9.86 49.69
C LEU A 809 -22.37 -10.62 48.36
N ASN A 810 -22.82 -11.88 48.31
CA ASN A 810 -22.86 -12.67 47.09
C ASN A 810 -23.85 -12.10 46.06
N GLN A 811 -25.04 -11.67 46.49
CA GLN A 811 -26.03 -11.01 45.61
C GLN A 811 -25.45 -9.71 45.00
N LEU A 812 -24.86 -8.84 45.81
CA LEU A 812 -24.22 -7.60 45.33
C LEU A 812 -23.03 -7.87 44.40
N LEU A 813 -22.25 -8.94 44.64
CA LEU A 813 -21.18 -9.37 43.73
C LEU A 813 -21.72 -9.88 42.39
N GLN A 814 -22.91 -10.49 42.35
CA GLN A 814 -23.59 -10.88 41.12
C GLN A 814 -24.12 -9.64 40.36
N HIS A 815 -24.81 -8.73 41.04
CA HIS A 815 -25.27 -7.45 40.45
C HIS A 815 -24.09 -6.67 39.83
N ARG A 816 -22.99 -6.52 40.57
CA ARG A 816 -21.78 -5.84 40.07
C ARG A 816 -21.18 -6.53 38.85
N LYS A 817 -21.26 -7.86 38.71
CA LYS A 817 -20.85 -8.57 37.49
C LYS A 817 -21.77 -8.24 36.31
N LEU A 818 -23.09 -8.25 36.53
CA LEU A 818 -24.09 -7.91 35.52
C LEU A 818 -23.93 -6.46 35.03
N TYR A 819 -23.82 -5.48 35.94
CA TYR A 819 -23.63 -4.07 35.59
C TYR A 819 -22.31 -3.81 34.86
N ARG A 820 -21.22 -4.49 35.25
CA ARG A 820 -19.95 -4.44 34.50
C ARG A 820 -20.09 -5.03 33.09
N SER A 821 -20.86 -6.11 32.92
CA SER A 821 -21.12 -6.71 31.61
C SER A 821 -22.01 -5.80 30.75
N PHE A 822 -23.04 -5.18 31.34
CA PHE A 822 -23.91 -4.22 30.68
C PHE A 822 -23.12 -2.99 30.21
N ASN A 823 -22.42 -2.30 31.11
CA ASN A 823 -21.61 -1.13 30.74
C ASN A 823 -20.58 -1.49 29.66
N ARG A 824 -19.91 -2.66 29.74
CA ARG A 824 -18.99 -3.14 28.70
C ARG A 824 -19.68 -3.30 27.34
N SER A 825 -20.90 -3.85 27.32
CA SER A 825 -21.71 -3.98 26.10
C SER A 825 -22.05 -2.62 25.50
N GLN A 826 -22.43 -1.64 26.34
CA GLN A 826 -22.78 -0.30 25.87
C GLN A 826 -21.59 0.44 25.23
N PHE A 827 -20.38 0.34 25.82
CA PHE A 827 -19.17 0.86 25.19
C PHE A 827 -18.80 0.13 23.89
N GLN A 828 -19.00 -1.19 23.81
CA GLN A 828 -18.77 -1.95 22.57
C GLN A 828 -19.76 -1.52 21.47
N ASN A 829 -21.06 -1.43 21.80
CA ASN A 829 -22.11 -0.98 20.89
C ASN A 829 -21.84 0.43 20.36
N ALA A 830 -21.35 1.35 21.19
CA ALA A 830 -20.95 2.69 20.77
C ALA A 830 -19.78 2.67 19.77
N GLN A 831 -18.76 1.85 20.04
CA GLN A 831 -17.60 1.67 19.15
C GLN A 831 -18.00 1.02 17.81
N ASP A 832 -18.84 -0.02 17.83
CA ASP A 832 -19.31 -0.72 16.63
C ASP A 832 -20.25 0.16 15.78
N ARG A 833 -21.11 0.96 16.43
CA ARG A 833 -21.94 1.99 15.79
C ARG A 833 -21.06 3.03 15.09
N LEU A 834 -20.06 3.58 15.79
CA LEU A 834 -19.12 4.54 15.18
C LEU A 834 -18.34 3.91 14.03
N ASN A 835 -17.86 2.67 14.17
CA ASN A 835 -17.15 1.94 13.12
C ASN A 835 -18.00 1.84 11.84
N THR A 836 -19.28 1.50 12.00
CA THR A 836 -20.28 1.37 10.92
C THR A 836 -20.60 2.71 10.27
N ILE A 837 -20.67 3.79 11.05
CA ILE A 837 -20.84 5.16 10.52
C ILE A 837 -19.61 5.54 9.70
N LEU A 838 -18.40 5.32 10.21
CA LEU A 838 -17.15 5.63 9.52
C LEU A 838 -16.94 4.82 8.22
N ASP A 839 -17.44 3.59 8.13
CA ASP A 839 -17.42 2.83 6.86
C ASP A 839 -18.27 3.51 5.78
N ARG A 840 -19.45 4.03 6.16
CA ARG A 840 -20.44 4.62 5.25
C ARG A 840 -20.20 6.10 4.97
N LEU A 841 -19.51 6.81 5.86
CA LEU A 841 -19.23 8.24 5.73
C LEU A 841 -18.34 8.48 4.49
N PRO A 842 -18.74 9.34 3.52
CA PRO A 842 -17.87 9.73 2.43
C PRO A 842 -16.69 10.57 2.93
N SER A 843 -15.56 10.49 2.24
CA SER A 843 -14.35 11.28 2.51
C SER A 843 -14.68 12.77 2.42
N GLN A 844 -14.44 13.57 3.46
CA GLN A 844 -14.95 14.96 3.61
C GLN A 844 -14.29 15.97 2.65
N TRP A 845 -14.57 15.85 1.36
CA TRP A 845 -13.85 16.51 0.27
C TRP A 845 -14.53 17.79 -0.23
N LEU A 846 -15.87 17.87 -0.15
CA LEU A 846 -16.64 18.95 -0.78
C LEU A 846 -16.34 20.33 -0.18
N LEU A 847 -16.33 20.46 1.14
CA LEU A 847 -16.07 21.75 1.80
C LEU A 847 -14.63 22.26 1.56
N PRO A 848 -13.57 21.43 1.70
CA PRO A 848 -12.22 21.80 1.27
C PRO A 848 -12.12 22.14 -0.22
N PHE A 849 -12.79 21.38 -1.10
CA PHE A 849 -12.82 21.68 -2.54
C PHE A 849 -13.38 23.08 -2.79
N LEU A 850 -14.56 23.39 -2.22
CA LEU A 850 -15.26 24.65 -2.45
C LEU A 850 -14.45 25.84 -1.91
N ALA A 851 -13.75 25.67 -0.79
CA ALA A 851 -12.86 26.69 -0.24
C ALA A 851 -11.63 26.98 -1.13
N VAL A 852 -10.99 25.96 -1.72
CA VAL A 852 -9.84 26.15 -2.64
C VAL A 852 -10.28 26.62 -4.02
N TRP A 853 -11.45 26.17 -4.49
CA TRP A 853 -12.03 26.59 -5.77
C TRP A 853 -12.44 28.06 -5.77
N SER A 854 -13.04 28.52 -4.67
CA SER A 854 -13.39 29.93 -4.43
C SER A 854 -12.21 30.82 -4.00
N GLU A 855 -11.03 30.22 -3.80
CA GLU A 855 -9.80 30.90 -3.37
C GLU A 855 -9.87 31.51 -1.95
N SER A 856 -10.88 31.11 -1.16
CA SER A 856 -11.04 31.45 0.26
C SER A 856 -9.95 30.84 1.16
N ILE A 857 -9.32 29.74 0.73
CA ILE A 857 -8.20 29.08 1.43
C ILE A 857 -7.11 28.69 0.43
N ALA A 858 -5.85 28.85 0.81
CA ALA A 858 -4.70 28.40 0.03
C ALA A 858 -4.71 26.87 -0.16
N GLY A 859 -4.58 26.43 -1.41
CA GLY A 859 -4.60 25.02 -1.77
C GLY A 859 -4.41 24.75 -3.25
N ALA A 860 -4.45 23.47 -3.62
CA ALA A 860 -4.39 22.98 -4.98
C ALA A 860 -5.38 21.83 -5.20
N ILE A 861 -5.96 21.76 -6.40
CA ILE A 861 -6.93 20.71 -6.77
C ILE A 861 -6.37 19.92 -7.96
N ARG A 862 -6.44 18.58 -7.92
CA ARG A 862 -5.92 17.70 -8.97
C ARG A 862 -6.87 16.55 -9.27
N VAL A 863 -7.02 16.21 -10.55
CA VAL A 863 -7.75 14.99 -10.99
C VAL A 863 -6.77 13.97 -11.57
N GLY A 864 -6.89 12.71 -11.16
CA GLY A 864 -6.02 11.62 -11.62
C GLY A 864 -6.23 11.23 -13.10
N ALA A 865 -5.23 10.59 -13.71
CA ALA A 865 -5.30 10.15 -15.12
C ALA A 865 -6.43 9.14 -15.42
N PHE A 866 -6.91 8.44 -14.38
CA PHE A 866 -8.03 7.49 -14.45
C PHE A 866 -9.28 7.99 -13.71
N GLY A 867 -9.36 9.28 -13.38
CA GLY A 867 -10.35 9.85 -12.47
C GLY A 867 -9.85 9.94 -11.03
N GLY A 868 -10.78 10.23 -10.11
CA GLY A 868 -10.50 10.56 -8.71
C GLY A 868 -10.04 12.01 -8.51
N LEU A 869 -10.54 12.65 -7.46
CA LEU A 869 -10.30 14.07 -7.15
C LEU A 869 -9.44 14.18 -5.89
N THR A 870 -8.29 14.86 -5.96
CA THR A 870 -7.46 15.20 -4.80
C THR A 870 -7.56 16.69 -4.52
N ILE A 871 -7.81 17.05 -3.27
CA ILE A 871 -7.77 18.43 -2.78
C ILE A 871 -6.67 18.50 -1.75
N THR A 872 -5.76 19.46 -1.92
CA THR A 872 -4.69 19.77 -0.98
C THR A 872 -4.94 21.15 -0.39
N THR A 873 -4.94 21.25 0.94
CA THR A 873 -5.10 22.51 1.68
C THR A 873 -3.90 22.75 2.60
N TYR A 874 -3.63 24.02 2.91
CA TYR A 874 -2.62 24.38 3.90
C TYR A 874 -2.99 23.82 5.29
N ASN A 875 -1.98 23.37 6.05
CA ASN A 875 -2.12 22.82 7.39
C ASN A 875 -1.15 23.52 8.34
N ASP A 876 -1.66 24.46 9.13
CA ASP A 876 -0.82 25.28 10.00
C ASP A 876 -0.34 24.57 11.28
N ARG A 877 -0.86 23.37 11.62
CA ARG A 877 -0.64 22.74 12.95
C ARG A 877 0.82 22.70 13.39
N HIS A 878 1.74 22.27 12.51
CA HIS A 878 3.17 22.22 12.83
C HIS A 878 3.77 23.63 12.96
N ASN A 879 3.27 24.58 12.17
CA ASN A 879 3.74 25.96 12.21
C ASN A 879 3.26 26.68 13.47
N ALA A 880 1.98 26.54 13.86
CA ALA A 880 1.43 26.98 15.14
C ALA A 880 2.22 26.44 16.34
N ILE A 881 2.49 25.12 16.40
CA ILE A 881 3.32 24.51 17.46
C ILE A 881 4.70 25.14 17.53
N LEU A 882 5.44 25.15 16.41
CA LEU A 882 6.81 25.66 16.38
C LEU A 882 6.88 27.16 16.68
N ASN A 883 5.91 27.96 16.25
CA ASN A 883 5.88 29.40 16.52
C ASN A 883 5.84 29.73 18.02
N HIS A 884 5.23 28.86 18.84
CA HIS A 884 5.24 29.00 20.30
C HIS A 884 6.56 28.52 20.95
N ILE A 885 7.36 27.69 20.26
CA ILE A 885 8.65 27.16 20.77
C ILE A 885 9.76 28.21 20.62
N LYS A 886 10.45 28.52 21.72
CA LYS A 886 11.42 29.64 21.79
C LYS A 886 12.66 29.50 20.91
N THR A 887 13.18 28.29 20.71
CA THR A 887 14.30 28.05 19.77
C THR A 887 14.06 26.79 18.95
N ARG A 888 14.25 26.90 17.64
CA ARG A 888 13.89 25.92 16.63
C ARG A 888 15.12 25.63 15.79
N ILE A 889 15.59 24.41 15.84
CA ILE A 889 16.84 23.95 15.21
C ILE A 889 16.46 22.93 14.14
N TYR A 890 16.73 23.24 12.89
CA TYR A 890 16.42 22.41 11.73
C TYR A 890 17.68 21.71 11.25
N LEU A 891 17.75 20.39 11.43
CA LEU A 891 18.90 19.58 11.04
C LEU A 891 18.65 18.94 9.68
N ASP A 892 18.95 19.66 8.60
CA ASP A 892 18.84 19.11 7.25
C ASP A 892 20.03 19.55 6.38
N ALA A 893 20.83 18.56 5.96
CA ALA A 893 22.03 18.77 5.15
C ALA A 893 21.77 19.34 3.76
N THR A 894 20.52 19.25 3.30
CA THR A 894 20.14 19.42 1.89
C THR A 894 19.22 20.62 1.65
N ALA A 895 18.78 21.24 2.75
CA ALA A 895 17.92 22.40 2.75
C ALA A 895 18.67 23.71 2.47
N THR A 896 17.89 24.76 2.21
CA THR A 896 18.36 26.15 2.16
C THR A 896 17.40 27.06 2.94
N PRO A 897 17.81 28.29 3.32
CA PRO A 897 16.94 29.24 4.01
C PRO A 897 15.65 29.55 3.24
N GLU A 898 15.69 29.60 1.91
CA GLU A 898 14.53 29.87 1.06
C GLU A 898 13.49 28.73 1.11
N VAL A 899 13.94 27.48 1.11
CA VAL A 899 13.03 26.31 1.26
C VAL A 899 12.47 26.26 2.68
N LEU A 900 13.27 26.55 3.70
CA LEU A 900 12.79 26.62 5.09
C LEU A 900 11.78 27.75 5.28
N SER A 901 12.07 28.94 4.75
CA SER A 901 11.21 30.12 4.74
C SER A 901 9.82 29.80 4.19
N LEU A 902 9.73 29.11 3.05
CA LEU A 902 8.45 28.71 2.44
C LEU A 902 7.68 27.66 3.26
N TYR A 903 8.36 26.71 3.90
CA TYR A 903 7.71 25.73 4.78
C TYR A 903 7.24 26.36 6.10
N ARG A 904 8.00 27.31 6.65
CA ARG A 904 7.77 27.93 7.96
C ARG A 904 6.92 29.19 7.90
N GLN A 905 6.74 29.77 6.72
CA GLN A 905 6.04 31.03 6.49
C GLN A 905 6.71 32.21 7.25
N ILE A 906 8.05 32.24 7.27
CA ILE A 906 8.87 33.29 7.91
C ILE A 906 9.91 33.86 6.93
N PRO A 907 10.29 35.15 7.02
CA PRO A 907 11.33 35.73 6.16
C PRO A 907 12.70 35.05 6.32
N THR A 908 13.47 34.97 5.23
CA THR A 908 14.85 34.43 5.24
C THR A 908 15.79 35.18 6.18
N SER A 909 15.55 36.47 6.45
CA SER A 909 16.30 37.28 7.42
C SER A 909 16.20 36.79 8.86
N GLN A 910 15.19 36.00 9.21
CA GLN A 910 15.00 35.44 10.55
C GLN A 910 15.68 34.06 10.74
N ILE A 911 16.25 33.50 9.68
CA ILE A 911 16.83 32.15 9.67
C ILE A 911 18.37 32.24 9.79
N LEU A 912 18.91 31.74 10.91
CA LEU A 912 20.35 31.61 11.10
C LEU A 912 20.88 30.40 10.33
N TRP A 913 21.55 30.63 9.20
CA TRP A 913 22.11 29.55 8.38
C TRP A 913 23.52 29.15 8.86
N ILE A 914 23.65 27.92 9.38
CA ILE A 914 24.93 27.38 9.88
C ILE A 914 25.34 26.09 9.16
N THR A 915 26.64 25.77 9.24
CA THR A 915 27.20 24.48 8.81
C THR A 915 28.52 24.19 9.53
N GLN A 916 28.76 22.94 9.92
CA GLN A 916 30.02 22.53 10.56
C GLN A 916 31.12 22.42 9.50
N ALA A 917 32.29 23.01 9.77
CA ALA A 917 33.49 22.82 8.97
C ALA A 917 33.79 21.32 8.76
N GLN A 918 33.98 20.92 7.49
CA GLN A 918 34.33 19.55 7.09
C GLN A 918 35.70 19.54 6.38
N PRO A 919 36.49 18.47 6.51
CA PRO A 919 37.63 18.23 5.61
C PRO A 919 37.14 17.98 4.17
N ARG A 920 37.97 18.28 3.17
CA ARG A 920 37.68 17.91 1.77
C ARG A 920 37.78 16.39 1.63
N LEU A 921 36.74 15.76 1.09
CA LEU A 921 36.65 14.30 0.94
C LEU A 921 37.45 13.86 -0.28
N GLN A 922 38.75 13.67 -0.11
CA GLN A 922 39.64 13.13 -1.17
C GLN A 922 39.50 11.61 -1.33
N ASN A 923 38.89 10.94 -0.34
CA ASN A 923 38.78 9.49 -0.23
C ASN A 923 37.46 8.93 -0.81
N LEU A 924 36.62 9.77 -1.42
CA LEU A 924 35.31 9.40 -1.95
C LEU A 924 35.20 9.76 -3.43
N ALA A 925 35.13 8.75 -4.29
CA ALA A 925 34.83 8.93 -5.71
C ALA A 925 33.30 8.88 -5.94
N VAL A 926 32.75 9.88 -6.65
CA VAL A 926 31.37 9.85 -7.13
C VAL A 926 31.39 9.74 -8.66
N THR A 927 30.82 8.67 -9.19
CA THR A 927 30.80 8.37 -10.63
C THR A 927 29.36 8.30 -11.13
N TRP A 928 29.06 9.02 -12.20
CA TRP A 928 27.79 8.96 -12.90
C TRP A 928 27.91 8.08 -14.14
N ILE A 929 27.08 7.05 -14.22
CA ILE A 929 27.06 6.06 -15.30
C ILE A 929 25.84 6.34 -16.19
N GLN A 930 26.10 6.67 -17.45
CA GLN A 930 25.09 7.01 -18.46
C GLN A 930 24.93 5.92 -19.54
N GLY A 931 24.01 6.14 -20.49
CA GLY A 931 23.71 5.23 -21.60
C GLY A 931 22.56 4.25 -21.31
N LEU A 932 21.88 4.39 -20.17
CA LEU A 932 20.84 3.47 -19.69
C LEU A 932 19.45 4.13 -19.56
N GLY A 933 19.31 5.38 -20.00
CA GLY A 933 18.12 6.20 -19.82
C GLY A 933 17.93 6.61 -18.36
N LEU A 934 16.74 7.08 -18.00
CA LEU A 934 16.42 7.45 -16.60
C LEU A 934 16.47 6.28 -15.59
N ALA A 935 16.57 5.02 -16.06
CA ALA A 935 16.54 3.77 -15.27
C ALA A 935 15.41 3.71 -14.21
N GLY A 936 14.28 4.36 -14.48
CA GLY A 936 13.13 4.49 -13.58
C GLY A 936 12.39 3.17 -13.30
N LYS A 937 11.43 3.23 -12.37
CA LYS A 937 10.63 2.06 -11.90
C LYS A 937 10.00 1.22 -13.02
N ASP A 938 9.55 1.86 -14.11
CA ASP A 938 8.82 1.26 -15.23
C ASP A 938 9.75 0.87 -16.40
N ARG A 939 11.06 0.72 -16.14
CA ARG A 939 12.06 0.35 -17.17
C ARG A 939 11.84 -1.07 -17.71
N SER A 940 12.25 -1.25 -18.97
CA SER A 940 12.05 -2.48 -19.75
C SER A 940 13.02 -3.61 -19.35
N LEU A 941 12.67 -4.85 -19.71
CA LEU A 941 13.49 -6.04 -19.48
C LEU A 941 14.89 -5.95 -20.12
N ASN A 942 15.03 -5.21 -21.24
CA ASN A 942 16.34 -4.95 -21.87
C ASN A 942 17.19 -4.03 -20.97
N CYS A 943 16.59 -2.95 -20.45
CA CYS A 943 17.26 -2.06 -19.48
C CYS A 943 17.65 -2.82 -18.21
N ASP A 944 16.76 -3.68 -17.66
CA ASP A 944 17.10 -4.54 -16.51
C ASP A 944 18.27 -5.49 -16.82
N GLY A 945 18.30 -6.13 -17.99
CA GLY A 945 19.40 -7.00 -18.40
C GLY A 945 20.75 -6.28 -18.49
N ARG A 946 20.77 -5.07 -19.06
CA ARG A 946 21.97 -4.22 -19.16
C ARG A 946 22.44 -3.71 -17.79
N ILE A 947 21.50 -3.34 -16.91
CA ILE A 947 21.79 -2.96 -15.51
C ILE A 947 22.37 -4.16 -14.75
N ASN A 948 21.80 -5.36 -14.88
CA ASN A 948 22.32 -6.55 -14.22
C ASN A 948 23.75 -6.88 -14.66
N ALA A 949 24.05 -6.78 -15.96
CA ALA A 949 25.42 -7.00 -16.47
C ALA A 949 26.43 -5.96 -15.96
N LEU A 950 25.98 -4.73 -15.69
CA LEU A 950 26.79 -3.69 -15.03
C LEU A 950 26.98 -3.98 -13.53
N LEU A 951 25.92 -4.43 -12.85
CA LEU A 951 25.98 -4.82 -11.44
C LEU A 951 26.87 -6.05 -11.20
N GLU A 952 26.95 -7.00 -12.13
CA GLU A 952 27.90 -8.12 -12.07
C GLU A 952 29.34 -7.60 -11.96
N VAL A 953 29.77 -6.73 -12.87
CA VAL A 953 31.13 -6.16 -12.88
C VAL A 953 31.40 -5.29 -11.65
N LEU A 954 30.43 -4.48 -11.22
CA LEU A 954 30.57 -3.67 -10.00
C LEU A 954 30.64 -4.52 -8.73
N LYS A 955 29.95 -5.67 -8.68
CA LYS A 955 30.03 -6.63 -7.56
C LYS A 955 31.34 -7.45 -7.57
N GLU A 956 31.92 -7.71 -8.74
CA GLU A 956 33.27 -8.29 -8.83
C GLU A 956 34.34 -7.32 -8.31
N GLN A 957 34.21 -6.03 -8.62
CA GLN A 957 35.13 -4.98 -8.13
C GLN A 957 34.92 -4.65 -6.65
N PHE A 958 33.66 -4.62 -6.19
CA PHE A 958 33.26 -4.28 -4.82
C PHE A 958 32.32 -5.36 -4.25
N PRO A 959 32.86 -6.47 -3.69
CA PRO A 959 32.06 -7.62 -3.25
C PRO A 959 30.98 -7.31 -2.19
N ASP A 960 31.15 -6.23 -1.45
CA ASP A 960 30.22 -5.76 -0.41
C ASP A 960 29.35 -4.56 -0.84
N ILE A 961 29.34 -4.20 -2.13
CA ILE A 961 28.55 -3.08 -2.65
C ILE A 961 27.06 -3.20 -2.30
N ALA A 962 26.46 -2.11 -1.82
CA ALA A 962 25.02 -2.04 -1.59
C ALA A 962 24.30 -1.45 -2.82
N VAL A 963 23.25 -2.12 -3.28
CA VAL A 963 22.43 -1.66 -4.40
C VAL A 963 21.24 -0.87 -3.88
N PHE A 964 21.00 0.32 -4.40
CA PHE A 964 19.80 1.12 -4.20
C PHE A 964 19.00 1.15 -5.49
N ASP A 965 17.76 0.69 -5.47
CA ASP A 965 16.88 0.66 -6.65
C ASP A 965 15.46 1.15 -6.29
N TRP A 966 14.52 1.08 -7.23
CA TRP A 966 13.10 1.25 -6.96
C TRP A 966 12.55 0.06 -6.16
N GLN A 967 11.59 0.31 -5.27
CA GLN A 967 11.00 -0.72 -4.42
C GLN A 967 10.46 -1.94 -5.20
N SER A 968 9.91 -1.72 -6.40
CA SER A 968 9.40 -2.78 -7.29
C SER A 968 10.48 -3.55 -8.06
N LYS A 969 11.75 -3.15 -7.94
CA LYS A 969 12.92 -3.72 -8.64
C LYS A 969 14.00 -4.20 -7.68
N LYS A 970 13.94 -3.81 -6.40
CA LYS A 970 14.85 -4.26 -5.34
C LYS A 970 14.90 -5.80 -5.32
N GLN A 971 16.10 -6.36 -5.31
CA GLN A 971 16.34 -7.78 -5.05
C GLN A 971 16.15 -8.02 -3.54
N ASP A 972 15.49 -9.11 -3.12
CA ASP A 972 15.14 -9.40 -1.71
C ASP A 972 16.34 -9.79 -0.81
N THR A 973 17.44 -9.03 -0.92
CA THR A 973 18.59 -9.13 -0.03
C THR A 973 18.45 -8.13 1.13
N ASN A 974 18.94 -8.55 2.30
CA ASN A 974 19.11 -7.67 3.47
C ASN A 974 20.32 -6.73 3.34
N ALA A 975 20.98 -6.69 2.17
CA ALA A 975 22.15 -5.84 1.92
C ALA A 975 21.83 -4.59 1.07
N ASP A 976 20.64 -4.53 0.48
CA ASP A 976 20.26 -3.53 -0.52
C ASP A 976 19.25 -2.49 0.01
N GLY A 977 19.34 -1.26 -0.48
CA GLY A 977 18.42 -0.16 -0.19
C GLY A 977 17.37 0.03 -1.29
N HIS A 978 16.47 1.01 -1.09
CA HIS A 978 15.61 1.49 -2.18
C HIS A 978 15.27 2.98 -2.03
N TRP A 979 14.96 3.65 -3.14
CA TRP A 979 14.61 5.07 -3.18
C TRP A 979 13.39 5.42 -2.31
N PHE A 980 13.40 6.64 -1.77
CA PHE A 980 12.31 7.23 -0.97
C PHE A 980 11.90 6.40 0.26
N SER A 981 12.87 5.86 0.98
CA SER A 981 12.66 4.96 2.13
C SER A 981 13.56 5.27 3.33
N ASP A 982 13.33 4.58 4.45
CA ASP A 982 14.22 4.57 5.63
C ASP A 982 15.61 3.97 5.36
N PHE A 983 15.90 3.51 4.13
CA PHE A 983 17.25 3.14 3.70
C PHE A 983 18.02 4.33 3.10
N THR A 984 17.34 5.28 2.45
CA THR A 984 17.96 6.51 1.92
C THR A 984 18.25 7.54 3.00
N ARG A 985 17.47 7.56 4.08
CA ARG A 985 17.49 8.55 5.16
C ARG A 985 17.49 7.83 6.52
N GLY A 986 17.97 8.44 7.60
CA GLY A 986 17.86 7.85 8.94
C GLY A 986 18.50 6.47 9.25
N THR A 987 19.35 5.88 8.39
CA THR A 987 20.04 4.60 8.70
C THR A 987 21.58 4.69 8.67
N ASN A 988 22.25 3.82 9.43
CA ASN A 988 23.71 3.60 9.44
C ASN A 988 24.11 2.23 8.85
N GLU A 989 23.15 1.44 8.36
CA GLU A 989 23.31 0.07 7.83
C GLU A 989 24.34 -0.06 6.69
N PHE A 990 24.54 1.02 5.93
CA PHE A 990 25.49 1.08 4.82
C PHE A 990 26.84 1.74 5.18
N ALA A 991 27.04 2.16 6.44
CA ALA A 991 28.21 2.94 6.86
C ALA A 991 29.55 2.18 6.72
N ASN A 992 29.50 0.84 6.74
CA ASN A 992 30.67 -0.04 6.67
C ASN A 992 30.93 -0.57 5.26
N ARG A 993 30.14 -0.19 4.24
CA ARG A 993 30.32 -0.68 2.86
C ARG A 993 31.46 0.04 2.15
N SER A 994 32.15 -0.61 1.23
CA SER A 994 33.15 0.02 0.36
C SER A 994 32.51 0.92 -0.71
N ALA A 995 31.34 0.50 -1.23
CA ALA A 995 30.65 1.18 -2.31
C ALA A 995 29.12 1.14 -2.21
N ILE A 996 28.47 2.08 -2.90
CA ILE A 996 27.02 2.10 -3.17
C ILE A 996 26.81 2.29 -4.67
N VAL A 997 25.84 1.56 -5.23
CA VAL A 997 25.31 1.83 -6.58
C VAL A 997 23.83 2.15 -6.51
N ALA A 998 23.44 3.33 -7.00
CA ALA A 998 22.09 3.85 -6.97
C ALA A 998 21.50 3.91 -8.39
N ILE A 999 20.45 3.12 -8.62
CA ILE A 999 19.87 2.85 -9.93
C ILE A 999 18.68 3.76 -10.16
N GLY A 1000 18.82 4.65 -11.15
CA GLY A 1000 17.77 5.51 -11.64
C GLY A 1000 17.68 6.88 -10.98
N LEU A 1001 17.10 7.79 -11.76
CA LEU A 1001 16.66 9.14 -11.39
C LEU A 1001 15.91 9.16 -10.04
N PRO A 1002 16.37 9.73 -8.89
CA PRO A 1002 15.48 9.91 -7.74
C PRO A 1002 14.51 11.08 -8.01
N LEU A 1003 13.53 10.83 -8.87
CA LEU A 1003 12.52 11.78 -9.32
C LEU A 1003 11.23 11.58 -8.49
N PRO A 1004 10.99 12.40 -7.45
CA PRO A 1004 9.78 12.28 -6.65
C PRO A 1004 8.55 12.70 -7.48
N ASN A 1005 7.34 12.37 -7.01
CA ASN A 1005 6.11 12.71 -7.74
C ASN A 1005 5.93 14.24 -7.87
N ALA A 1006 6.27 14.77 -9.04
CA ALA A 1006 6.22 16.21 -9.34
C ALA A 1006 4.83 16.81 -9.12
N GLY A 1007 3.75 16.06 -9.34
CA GLY A 1007 2.39 16.54 -9.08
C GLY A 1007 2.13 16.78 -7.59
N VAL A 1008 2.66 15.94 -6.70
CA VAL A 1008 2.50 16.11 -5.24
C VAL A 1008 3.34 17.28 -4.74
N PHE A 1009 4.57 17.42 -5.24
CA PHE A 1009 5.41 18.56 -4.91
C PHE A 1009 4.92 19.87 -5.53
N TYR A 1010 4.21 19.84 -6.66
CA TYR A 1010 3.52 21.00 -7.22
C TYR A 1010 2.34 21.43 -6.35
N ASP A 1011 1.49 20.49 -5.91
CA ASP A 1011 0.38 20.81 -4.99
C ASP A 1011 0.91 21.44 -3.69
N LEU A 1012 2.01 20.90 -3.15
CA LEU A 1012 2.72 21.45 -1.99
C LEU A 1012 3.21 22.87 -2.25
N TRP A 1013 4.03 23.06 -3.29
CA TRP A 1013 4.58 24.37 -3.65
C TRP A 1013 3.46 25.39 -3.87
N LYS A 1014 2.46 25.07 -4.70
CA LYS A 1014 1.33 25.95 -5.04
C LYS A 1014 0.51 26.33 -3.81
N THR A 1015 0.34 25.40 -2.86
CA THR A 1015 -0.35 25.67 -1.59
C THR A 1015 0.46 26.62 -0.71
N LEU A 1016 1.77 26.37 -0.53
CA LEU A 1016 2.64 27.23 0.28
C LEU A 1016 2.84 28.62 -0.31
N THR A 1017 2.93 28.75 -1.63
CA THR A 1017 3.10 30.05 -2.30
C THR A 1017 1.80 30.84 -2.38
N LYS A 1018 0.62 30.19 -2.37
CA LYS A 1018 -0.67 30.88 -2.19
C LYS A 1018 -0.90 31.36 -0.76
N GLN A 1019 -0.30 30.67 0.22
CA GLN A 1019 -0.37 31.04 1.64
C GLN A 1019 0.60 32.18 2.01
N SER A 1020 1.64 32.41 1.22
CA SER A 1020 2.75 33.32 1.54
C SER A 1020 2.78 34.57 0.67
N GLU A 1021 3.02 35.72 1.29
CA GLU A 1021 3.43 36.95 0.61
C GLU A 1021 4.96 37.06 0.43
N ILE A 1022 5.72 36.08 0.93
CA ILE A 1022 7.19 36.08 0.92
C ILE A 1022 7.73 35.72 -0.48
N GLU A 1023 8.83 36.36 -0.92
CA GLU A 1023 9.53 35.98 -2.15
C GLU A 1023 10.00 34.52 -2.05
N HIS A 1024 9.59 33.72 -3.03
CA HIS A 1024 9.75 32.27 -2.99
C HIS A 1024 10.41 31.74 -4.27
N LEU A 1025 11.02 30.56 -4.15
CA LEU A 1025 11.62 29.85 -5.27
C LEU A 1025 10.58 29.50 -6.34
N SER A 1026 11.00 29.47 -7.60
CA SER A 1026 10.19 28.90 -8.67
C SER A 1026 9.92 27.42 -8.40
N PHE A 1027 8.84 26.87 -8.95
CA PHE A 1027 8.54 25.44 -8.79
C PHE A 1027 9.71 24.55 -9.25
N ASN A 1028 10.42 24.94 -10.31
CA ASN A 1028 11.53 24.16 -10.85
C ASN A 1028 12.73 24.17 -9.89
N ASP A 1029 13.08 25.32 -9.32
CA ASP A 1029 14.15 25.40 -8.31
C ASP A 1029 13.76 24.61 -7.03
N PHE A 1030 12.51 24.78 -6.57
CA PHE A 1030 11.96 24.05 -5.43
C PHE A 1030 12.00 22.53 -5.64
N TYR A 1031 11.59 22.03 -6.81
CA TYR A 1031 11.59 20.62 -7.14
C TYR A 1031 13.01 20.05 -7.33
N GLN A 1032 13.92 20.82 -7.93
CA GLN A 1032 15.34 20.45 -8.00
C GLN A 1032 15.96 20.26 -6.61
N HIS A 1033 15.66 21.15 -5.65
CA HIS A 1033 16.15 21.01 -4.28
C HIS A 1033 15.74 19.69 -3.62
N GLN A 1034 14.55 19.16 -3.93
CA GLN A 1034 14.10 17.84 -3.43
C GLN A 1034 14.87 16.68 -4.06
N ILE A 1035 15.30 16.82 -5.32
CA ILE A 1035 16.07 15.82 -6.05
C ILE A 1035 17.54 15.81 -5.60
N ASP A 1036 18.16 17.00 -5.52
CA ASP A 1036 19.51 17.17 -4.97
C ASP A 1036 19.60 16.60 -3.55
N ALA A 1037 18.53 16.73 -2.76
CA ALA A 1037 18.46 16.19 -1.42
C ALA A 1037 18.59 14.66 -1.37
N GLU A 1038 17.86 13.92 -2.20
CA GLU A 1038 17.96 12.45 -2.23
C GLU A 1038 19.35 11.97 -2.69
N VAL A 1039 19.94 12.64 -3.69
CA VAL A 1039 21.29 12.33 -4.18
C VAL A 1039 22.34 12.51 -3.07
N ILE A 1040 22.33 13.66 -2.37
CA ILE A 1040 23.25 13.94 -1.27
C ILE A 1040 23.06 12.97 -0.09
N GLN A 1041 21.82 12.57 0.20
CA GLN A 1041 21.53 11.62 1.28
C GLN A 1041 22.09 10.22 1.01
N VAL A 1042 22.04 9.75 -0.24
CA VAL A 1042 22.66 8.49 -0.67
C VAL A 1042 24.19 8.54 -0.59
N ILE A 1043 24.83 9.59 -1.12
CA ILE A 1043 26.29 9.78 -1.00
C ILE A 1043 26.72 9.75 0.48
N GLY A 1044 25.93 10.41 1.33
CA GLY A 1044 26.14 10.48 2.77
C GLY A 1044 25.95 9.17 3.55
N ARG A 1045 25.51 8.06 2.92
CA ARG A 1045 25.34 6.76 3.58
C ARG A 1045 26.66 6.05 3.89
N LEU A 1046 27.69 6.20 3.04
CA LEU A 1046 29.02 5.58 3.23
C LEU A 1046 29.82 6.18 4.39
N ARG A 1047 29.40 7.32 4.96
CA ARG A 1047 30.07 8.01 6.07
C ARG A 1047 31.56 8.30 5.81
N ALA A 1048 31.93 8.59 4.56
CA ALA A 1048 33.32 8.75 4.11
C ALA A 1048 34.17 9.73 4.95
N ASN A 1049 33.53 10.74 5.56
CA ASN A 1049 34.16 11.70 6.46
C ASN A 1049 34.69 11.10 7.78
N ARG A 1050 34.38 9.82 8.08
CA ARG A 1050 34.85 9.05 9.23
C ARG A 1050 35.91 8.00 8.88
N ARG A 1051 36.17 7.80 7.59
CA ARG A 1051 36.96 6.70 7.00
C ARG A 1051 37.98 7.27 6.01
N LEU A 1052 38.69 8.32 6.42
CA LEU A 1052 39.54 9.16 5.55
C LEU A 1052 40.74 8.41 4.95
N ASP A 1053 41.07 7.27 5.55
CA ASP A 1053 42.08 6.28 5.17
C ASP A 1053 41.57 5.22 4.18
N GLU A 1054 40.25 5.13 3.94
CA GLU A 1054 39.63 4.17 3.04
C GLU A 1054 39.16 4.81 1.72
N SER A 1055 39.44 4.14 0.60
CA SER A 1055 38.96 4.57 -0.72
C SER A 1055 37.55 4.05 -0.99
N LEU A 1056 36.58 4.97 -1.12
CA LEU A 1056 35.15 4.68 -1.19
C LEU A 1056 34.55 5.14 -2.53
N SER A 1057 33.50 4.46 -3.01
CA SER A 1057 32.89 4.77 -4.32
C SER A 1057 31.37 4.84 -4.28
N VAL A 1058 30.78 5.86 -4.91
CA VAL A 1058 29.33 5.96 -5.13
C VAL A 1058 29.06 6.06 -6.63
N PHE A 1059 28.25 5.13 -7.14
CA PHE A 1059 27.84 5.06 -8.53
C PHE A 1059 26.36 5.49 -8.66
N PHE A 1060 26.07 6.42 -9.56
CA PHE A 1060 24.69 6.75 -9.95
C PHE A 1060 24.44 6.26 -11.38
N ILE A 1061 23.43 5.43 -11.60
CA ILE A 1061 23.07 4.95 -12.94
C ILE A 1061 21.86 5.73 -13.45
N GLY A 1062 22.05 6.53 -14.49
CA GLY A 1062 20.95 7.14 -15.24
C GLY A 1062 21.33 8.41 -16.00
N ASP A 1063 20.64 8.65 -17.11
CA ASP A 1063 20.99 9.73 -18.05
C ASP A 1063 20.47 11.09 -17.54
N THR A 1064 21.38 11.92 -17.03
CA THR A 1064 21.06 13.27 -16.51
C THR A 1064 20.46 14.18 -17.58
N GLU A 1065 20.99 14.13 -18.81
CA GLU A 1065 20.57 14.96 -19.95
C GLU A 1065 19.11 14.71 -20.37
N GLN A 1066 18.61 13.48 -20.23
CA GLN A 1066 17.22 13.14 -20.58
C GLN A 1066 16.18 13.88 -19.71
N SER A 1067 16.60 14.40 -18.54
CA SER A 1067 15.73 15.18 -17.67
C SER A 1067 15.45 16.60 -18.18
N LYS A 1068 16.29 17.14 -19.08
CA LYS A 1068 16.27 18.47 -19.73
C LYS A 1068 16.18 19.72 -18.83
N ASN A 1069 15.81 19.57 -17.56
CA ASN A 1069 15.53 20.66 -16.61
C ASN A 1069 16.29 20.51 -15.28
N LEU A 1070 17.05 19.42 -15.09
CA LEU A 1070 17.73 19.14 -13.82
C LEU A 1070 19.25 19.33 -13.94
N ASN A 1071 19.81 20.12 -13.02
CA ASN A 1071 21.26 20.34 -12.90
C ASN A 1071 21.71 19.85 -11.53
N TYR A 1072 22.19 18.61 -11.47
CA TYR A 1072 22.74 18.00 -10.26
C TYR A 1072 23.98 18.77 -9.79
N GLN A 1073 23.89 19.39 -8.62
CA GLN A 1073 25.00 20.08 -7.97
C GLN A 1073 25.37 19.39 -6.67
N LEU A 1074 26.52 18.71 -6.68
CA LEU A 1074 27.15 18.27 -5.43
C LEU A 1074 27.67 19.49 -4.64
N PRO A 1075 27.83 19.38 -3.31
CA PRO A 1075 28.49 20.41 -2.53
C PRO A 1075 29.93 20.64 -3.03
N ASN A 1076 30.43 21.89 -2.99
CA ASN A 1076 31.79 22.27 -3.47
C ASN A 1076 32.97 21.45 -2.91
N SER A 1077 32.74 20.60 -1.90
CA SER A 1077 33.71 19.65 -1.34
C SER A 1077 33.80 18.32 -2.09
N LEU A 1078 32.91 18.08 -3.06
CA LEU A 1078 32.75 16.85 -3.83
C LEU A 1078 32.60 17.16 -5.31
N ASP A 1079 33.47 16.55 -6.11
CA ASP A 1079 33.40 16.53 -7.56
C ASP A 1079 32.83 15.16 -8.01
N TYR A 1080 32.28 15.07 -9.23
CA TYR A 1080 31.86 13.80 -9.81
C TYR A 1080 32.39 13.62 -11.23
N THR A 1081 32.63 12.37 -11.62
CA THR A 1081 32.98 11.98 -12.99
C THR A 1081 31.73 11.47 -13.72
N ILE A 1082 31.75 11.50 -15.05
CA ILE A 1082 30.74 10.87 -15.90
C ILE A 1082 31.44 9.83 -16.77
N CYS A 1083 30.86 8.64 -16.90
CA CYS A 1083 31.28 7.60 -17.83
C CYS A 1083 30.03 6.93 -18.47
N GLN A 1084 30.23 6.23 -19.59
CA GLN A 1084 29.17 5.47 -20.24
C GLN A 1084 29.17 4.02 -19.74
N ALA A 1085 27.99 3.41 -19.56
CA ALA A 1085 27.85 2.04 -19.08
C ALA A 1085 28.62 1.01 -19.94
N ARG A 1086 28.72 1.28 -21.25
CA ARG A 1086 29.50 0.49 -22.22
C ARG A 1086 31.01 0.46 -21.95
N GLU A 1087 31.55 1.50 -21.32
CA GLU A 1087 32.98 1.63 -20.99
C GLU A 1087 33.35 0.76 -19.78
N ILE A 1088 32.37 0.51 -18.90
CA ILE A 1088 32.52 -0.43 -17.77
C ILE A 1088 32.30 -1.87 -18.24
N THR A 1089 31.29 -2.11 -19.10
CA THR A 1089 31.08 -3.43 -19.70
C THR A 1089 30.36 -3.36 -21.06
N PRO A 1090 30.90 -3.98 -22.13
CA PRO A 1090 30.22 -4.05 -23.42
C PRO A 1090 28.82 -4.67 -23.35
N LYS A 1091 28.57 -5.59 -22.39
CA LYS A 1091 27.23 -6.17 -22.16
C LYS A 1091 26.17 -5.13 -21.77
N ALA A 1092 26.58 -3.98 -21.23
CA ALA A 1092 25.69 -2.89 -20.89
C ALA A 1092 25.50 -1.87 -22.03
N ALA A 1093 26.14 -2.05 -23.20
CA ALA A 1093 25.89 -1.24 -24.38
C ALA A 1093 24.52 -1.56 -25.04
N THR A 1094 23.98 -0.64 -25.83
CA THR A 1094 22.83 -0.92 -26.70
C THR A 1094 23.23 -1.78 -27.90
N SER A 1095 22.25 -2.40 -28.57
CA SER A 1095 22.48 -3.13 -29.82
C SER A 1095 23.15 -2.28 -30.91
N THR A 1096 22.84 -0.98 -30.94
CA THR A 1096 23.44 0.00 -31.86
C THR A 1096 24.90 0.27 -31.53
N GLU A 1097 25.23 0.45 -30.25
CA GLU A 1097 26.60 0.69 -29.79
C GLU A 1097 27.50 -0.54 -29.94
N LEU A 1098 26.97 -1.75 -29.71
CA LEU A 1098 27.69 -2.99 -29.99
C LEU A 1098 28.05 -3.12 -31.48
N ALA A 1099 27.16 -2.69 -32.37
CA ALA A 1099 27.40 -2.68 -33.82
C ALA A 1099 28.36 -1.55 -34.28
N TRP A 1100 28.83 -0.69 -33.39
CA TRP A 1100 29.91 0.29 -33.62
C TRP A 1100 31.25 -0.14 -33.02
N ILE A 1101 31.27 -1.19 -32.20
CA ILE A 1101 32.46 -1.75 -31.54
C ILE A 1101 33.00 -2.98 -32.31
N ILE A 1102 32.14 -3.62 -33.11
CA ILE A 1102 32.46 -4.70 -34.06
C ILE A 1102 32.74 -4.08 -35.44
#